data_AF-E2ACU8-F1
#
_entry.id   AF-E2ACU8-F1
#
_cell.length_a   1.000
_cell.length_b   1.000
_cell.length_c   1.000
_cell.angle_alpha   90.00
_cell.angle_beta   90.00
_cell.angle_gamma   90.00
#
_symmetry.space_group_name_H-M   'P 1'
#
loop_
_entity.id
_entity.type
_entity.pdbx_description
1 polymer ?
#
loop_
_entity_poly.entity_id
_entity_poly.type
_entity_poly.pdbx_seq_one_letter_code
_entity_poly.pdbx_strand_id
1 'polypeptide(L)'
;MLLLEVISGETLPRPDRGKMRFHKIANVNKALDYIASKGVKLVSIGAEEIVDGNLKMTLGMIWTIILRFAIQDISVEEMTAKEGLLLWCQRKTAPYKNVNVQNFHLSFKDGLAFCALIHRHRPDLIDYNKLSKDNPLENLNTAFDVAEKYLDIPRMLDPDDLINTPKPDERAIMTYVSCYYHAFQGAQQVSVKKCVLLFTPYMRNTAMPDERAVMTYVSSYYHCFSGAQKAETAANRICKVLKVNQENERLMEEYERLASDLLEWIRRTMPWLASRQTDNSLAGCQKKLEEYRTYRRKHKPPRVEQKAKLETNFNTLQTKLRLSNRPAYMPTEGKMVSDINKAWKGLELAEKTFEDWLLSEMMRLERLEHLAQKFKHKADAHEEWTAGKEEMLTSQHFRQCKLNELKALKKKHEAFESDLAAHQDRVEQIAAIAQELNTLEYHDSASVNARCQRICDQWDRLGTLTQRRRQALDEAEKILEKIDVLHLEFAKRAAPFNNWLDGTREDLVDMFIVHTMEEIQGLMDAHAAFKATLGEADKEYNSIVGLVREVESIVKQYQIPGGLENPYTTLTALDLTKKWSDVRQLVPQRDGTLAAELRKQQNNELLRRQFAEKANVVGPWIERQLDAVTAIGLGLQGTLEDQLHRLKEYEQAVYQYKAHLEELEKIHQAVQEGMIFENRYTQYTMETLRVGWEQLLTSINRNINEVENQILTRDSKGITQEQLNEFRSSFNHFDKNRTGRLAPDEFKSCLVSLGYSIGKDRQGDIDFQRILAIVDPNNSGYVHFDAFLDFMTRESTDTDTAEQVIDSFRILAGDKPYILPDELRRELPPDQAEYCIQRMPPYKGPSAVPGALDYRSFSTALYGESDL
;
A
#
# COMPACT_ATOMS: atom_id res chain seq x y z
N MET A 1 34.29 91.00 97.60
CA MET A 1 33.75 89.83 98.33
C MET A 1 32.30 90.04 98.75
N LEU A 2 31.94 91.02 99.57
CA LEU A 2 30.54 91.30 99.95
C LEU A 2 29.58 91.37 98.75
N LEU A 3 29.98 92.04 97.65
CA LEU A 3 29.18 92.07 96.42
C LEU A 3 28.84 90.66 95.89
N LEU A 4 29.79 89.73 95.95
CA LEU A 4 29.60 88.34 95.50
C LEU A 4 28.67 87.57 96.44
N GLU A 5 28.71 87.84 97.76
CA GLU A 5 27.79 87.23 98.73
C GLU A 5 26.34 87.66 98.48
N VAL A 6 26.14 88.96 98.20
CA VAL A 6 24.81 89.52 97.96
C VAL A 6 24.20 88.98 96.66
N ILE A 7 24.96 88.92 95.57
CA ILE A 7 24.42 88.48 94.27
C ILE A 7 24.25 86.95 94.17
N SER A 8 25.02 86.17 94.93
CA SER A 8 24.94 84.71 94.90
C SER A 8 24.03 84.11 95.98
N GLY A 9 23.75 84.87 97.05
CA GLY A 9 23.07 84.37 98.24
C GLY A 9 23.92 83.39 99.07
N GLU A 10 25.20 83.22 98.75
CA GLU A 10 26.13 82.30 99.42
C GLU A 10 27.18 83.07 100.24
N THR A 11 27.53 82.55 101.40
CA THR A 11 28.55 83.15 102.28
C THR A 11 29.96 82.83 101.78
N LEU A 12 30.81 83.84 101.61
CA LEU A 12 32.22 83.67 101.25
C LEU A 12 33.12 83.60 102.50
N PRO A 13 34.37 83.10 102.38
CA PRO A 13 35.34 83.11 103.47
C PRO A 13 35.60 84.55 103.96
N ARG A 14 35.69 84.73 105.29
CA ARG A 14 35.85 86.06 105.90
C ARG A 14 37.06 86.82 105.30
N PRO A 15 36.89 88.10 104.92
CA PRO A 15 37.97 88.89 104.36
C PRO A 15 39.01 89.24 105.43
N ASP A 16 40.29 89.24 105.05
CA ASP A 16 41.40 89.62 105.91
C ASP A 16 41.37 91.14 106.13
N ARG A 17 41.30 91.61 107.38
CA ARG A 17 41.05 93.03 107.74
C ARG A 17 42.28 93.95 107.67
N GLY A 18 43.39 93.53 107.06
CA GLY A 18 44.65 94.28 107.02
C GLY A 18 44.74 95.31 105.89
N LYS A 19 45.42 96.45 106.14
CA LYS A 19 45.57 97.55 105.15
C LYS A 19 46.70 97.35 104.13
N MET A 20 47.64 96.42 104.37
CA MET A 20 48.79 96.16 103.49
C MET A 20 48.38 95.54 102.14
N ARG A 21 49.16 95.81 101.08
CA ARG A 21 48.89 95.37 99.70
C ARG A 21 48.61 93.86 99.59
N PHE A 22 49.39 93.02 100.26
CA PHE A 22 49.20 91.55 100.20
C PHE A 22 47.85 91.09 100.79
N HIS A 23 47.32 91.77 101.83
CA HIS A 23 45.98 91.46 102.36
C HIS A 23 44.89 91.79 101.34
N LYS A 24 45.05 92.87 100.57
CA LYS A 24 44.14 93.22 99.48
C LYS A 24 44.21 92.17 98.35
N ILE A 25 45.41 91.71 98.00
CA ILE A 25 45.61 90.66 96.98
C ILE A 25 44.97 89.35 97.42
N ALA A 26 45.20 88.92 98.67
CA ALA A 26 44.57 87.72 99.24
C ALA A 26 43.04 87.81 99.20
N ASN A 27 42.48 88.99 99.50
CA ASN A 27 41.03 89.21 99.43
C ASN A 27 40.49 89.21 98.00
N VAL A 28 41.23 89.72 97.02
CA VAL A 28 40.83 89.65 95.61
C VAL A 28 40.96 88.22 95.09
N ASN A 29 42.00 87.48 95.45
CA ASN A 29 42.15 86.06 95.08
C ASN A 29 40.97 85.21 95.56
N LYS A 30 40.58 85.32 96.84
CA LYS A 30 39.38 84.66 97.38
C LYS A 30 38.12 84.98 96.57
N ALA A 31 37.99 86.21 96.07
CA ALA A 31 36.87 86.62 95.23
C ALA A 31 36.96 86.04 93.80
N LEU A 32 38.14 86.04 93.19
CA LEU A 32 38.39 85.49 91.85
C LEU A 32 38.20 83.96 91.82
N ASP A 33 38.68 83.25 92.84
CA ASP A 33 38.48 81.80 92.99
C ASP A 33 36.99 81.46 93.06
N TYR A 34 36.22 82.24 93.80
CA TYR A 34 34.77 82.08 93.87
C TYR A 34 34.11 82.31 92.50
N ILE A 35 34.48 83.38 91.79
CA ILE A 35 33.96 83.68 90.45
C ILE A 35 34.29 82.55 89.47
N ALA A 36 35.52 82.02 89.49
CA ALA A 36 35.94 80.88 88.68
C ALA A 36 35.10 79.62 88.98
N SER A 37 34.83 79.35 90.27
CA SER A 37 34.01 78.20 90.69
C SER A 37 32.57 78.25 90.16
N LYS A 38 32.04 79.46 89.88
CA LYS A 38 30.70 79.66 89.30
C LYS A 38 30.67 79.57 87.76
N GLY A 39 31.76 79.10 87.15
CA GLY A 39 31.84 78.79 85.72
C GLY A 39 32.25 79.98 84.84
N VAL A 40 32.84 81.02 85.43
CA VAL A 40 33.32 82.20 84.70
C VAL A 40 34.77 82.00 84.25
N LYS A 41 35.03 82.16 82.95
CA LYS A 41 36.39 82.14 82.41
C LYS A 41 37.08 83.48 82.63
N LEU A 42 37.96 83.55 83.63
CA LEU A 42 38.81 84.71 83.92
C LEU A 42 40.07 84.68 83.03
N VAL A 43 39.93 85.10 81.77
CA VAL A 43 41.08 85.17 80.84
C VAL A 43 41.79 86.52 81.03
N SER A 44 43.06 86.49 81.42
CA SER A 44 43.94 87.66 81.59
C SER A 44 43.56 88.64 82.72
N ILE A 45 42.82 88.20 83.75
CA ILE A 45 42.49 88.99 84.95
C ILE A 45 43.15 88.34 86.18
N GLY A 46 44.16 89.00 86.74
CA GLY A 46 44.85 88.57 87.97
C GLY A 46 44.53 89.49 89.17
N ALA A 47 44.68 88.98 90.40
CA ALA A 47 44.41 89.77 91.61
C ALA A 47 45.34 90.97 91.79
N GLU A 48 46.57 90.90 91.29
CA GLU A 48 47.53 92.01 91.36
C GLU A 48 47.04 93.22 90.54
N GLU A 49 46.57 92.99 89.32
CA GLU A 49 46.03 94.03 88.42
C GLU A 49 44.85 94.79 89.03
N ILE A 50 44.00 94.12 89.80
CA ILE A 50 42.85 94.73 90.47
C ILE A 50 43.28 95.56 91.69
N VAL A 51 44.26 95.07 92.46
CA VAL A 51 44.77 95.78 93.64
C VAL A 51 45.60 96.99 93.26
N ASP A 52 46.33 96.91 92.15
CA ASP A 52 47.15 98.00 91.61
C ASP A 52 46.34 99.02 90.80
N GLY A 53 45.02 98.81 90.66
CA GLY A 53 44.10 99.79 90.10
C GLY A 53 44.08 99.84 88.57
N ASN A 54 44.40 98.72 87.89
CA ASN A 54 44.25 98.64 86.44
C ASN A 54 42.76 98.73 86.07
N LEU A 55 42.37 99.91 85.58
CA LEU A 55 40.98 100.25 85.29
C LEU A 55 40.36 99.29 84.26
N LYS A 56 41.13 98.90 83.23
CA LYS A 56 40.65 98.01 82.15
C LYS A 56 40.37 96.60 82.67
N MET A 57 41.24 96.07 83.52
CA MET A 57 41.06 94.74 84.11
C MET A 57 39.97 94.72 85.18
N THR A 58 39.83 95.80 85.94
CA THR A 58 38.76 95.96 86.93
C THR A 58 37.39 96.02 86.27
N LEU A 59 37.24 96.83 85.21
CA LEU A 59 36.01 96.87 84.41
C LEU A 59 35.73 95.53 83.72
N GLY A 60 36.77 94.85 83.25
CA GLY A 60 36.68 93.49 82.71
C GLY A 60 36.11 92.49 83.71
N MET A 61 36.57 92.53 84.97
CA MET A 61 36.09 91.67 86.05
C MET A 61 34.65 91.98 86.45
N ILE A 62 34.29 93.26 86.59
CA ILE A 62 32.91 93.64 86.93
C ILE A 62 31.95 93.22 85.81
N TRP A 63 32.34 93.36 84.54
CA TRP A 63 31.54 92.89 83.42
C TRP A 63 31.33 91.38 83.42
N THR A 64 32.35 90.56 83.75
CA THR A 64 32.17 89.11 83.79
C THR A 64 31.25 88.68 84.95
N ILE A 65 31.25 89.41 86.07
CA ILE A 65 30.30 89.23 87.17
C ILE A 65 28.88 89.57 86.72
N ILE A 66 28.67 90.74 86.11
CA ILE A 66 27.35 91.15 85.59
C ILE A 66 26.86 90.15 84.55
N LEU A 67 27.71 89.77 83.60
CA LEU A 67 27.37 88.81 82.56
C LEU A 67 26.94 87.48 83.17
N ARG A 68 27.67 86.94 84.16
CA ARG A 68 27.35 85.64 84.75
C ARG A 68 26.10 85.63 85.61
N PHE A 69 25.96 86.62 86.50
CA PHE A 69 24.95 86.60 87.57
C PHE A 69 23.68 87.36 87.20
N ALA A 70 23.73 88.31 86.27
CA ALA A 70 22.54 89.06 85.84
C ALA A 70 22.07 88.66 84.44
N ILE A 71 22.95 88.28 83.52
CA ILE A 71 22.56 88.08 82.11
C ILE A 71 22.56 86.61 81.72
N GLN A 72 23.52 85.80 82.16
CA GLN A 72 23.79 84.46 81.63
C GLN A 72 22.66 83.44 81.88
N ASP A 73 21.88 83.63 82.95
CA ASP A 73 20.75 82.75 83.28
C ASP A 73 19.47 83.08 82.49
N ILE A 74 19.52 84.11 81.62
CA ILE A 74 18.46 84.44 80.66
C ILE A 74 18.51 83.42 79.52
N SER A 75 17.79 82.29 79.68
CA SER A 75 17.65 81.29 78.62
C SER A 75 16.32 81.47 77.88
N VAL A 76 16.40 81.80 76.60
CA VAL A 76 15.28 81.81 75.66
C VAL A 76 15.71 80.97 74.47
N GLU A 77 15.02 79.85 74.23
CA GLU A 77 15.18 79.01 73.02
C GLU A 77 16.62 78.53 72.76
N GLU A 78 17.33 78.07 73.81
CA GLU A 78 18.69 77.51 73.71
C GLU A 78 19.77 78.45 73.15
N MET A 79 19.46 79.76 73.01
CA MET A 79 20.40 80.76 72.52
C MET A 79 21.37 81.23 73.62
N THR A 80 22.47 81.87 73.21
CA THR A 80 23.36 82.51 74.20
C THR A 80 22.62 83.63 74.92
N ALA A 81 22.95 83.89 76.18
CA ALA A 81 22.23 84.86 77.00
C ALA A 81 22.10 86.27 76.40
N LYS A 82 23.12 86.71 75.65
CA LYS A 82 23.09 87.97 74.89
C LYS A 82 22.04 87.93 73.78
N GLU A 83 22.00 86.86 73.01
CA GLU A 83 21.04 86.65 71.92
C GLU A 83 19.62 86.49 72.48
N GLY A 84 19.46 85.78 73.59
CA GLY A 84 18.19 85.65 74.30
C GLY A 84 17.64 86.98 74.79
N LEU A 85 18.48 87.83 75.41
CA LEU A 85 18.09 89.17 75.84
C LEU A 85 17.75 90.08 74.64
N LEU A 86 18.49 89.97 73.53
CA LEU A 86 18.24 90.74 72.32
C LEU A 86 16.91 90.33 71.66
N LEU A 87 16.67 89.02 71.54
CA LEU A 87 15.43 88.46 71.02
C LEU A 87 14.24 88.87 71.90
N TRP A 88 14.41 88.88 73.22
CA TRP A 88 13.38 89.39 74.12
C TRP A 88 13.05 90.86 73.82
N CYS A 89 14.05 91.72 73.68
CA CYS A 89 13.82 93.12 73.31
C CYS A 89 13.06 93.22 71.98
N GLN A 90 13.52 92.53 70.95
CA GLN A 90 12.90 92.49 69.62
C GLN A 90 11.44 92.06 69.67
N ARG A 91 11.12 90.96 70.38
CA ARG A 91 9.75 90.46 70.51
C ARG A 91 8.84 91.45 71.23
N LYS A 92 9.36 92.13 72.27
CA LYS A 92 8.57 93.09 73.06
C LYS A 92 8.36 94.41 72.31
N THR A 93 9.33 94.84 71.51
CA THR A 93 9.22 96.08 70.72
C THR A 93 8.67 95.86 69.30
N ALA A 94 8.48 94.62 68.83
CA ALA A 94 7.95 94.31 67.49
C ALA A 94 6.65 95.05 67.09
N PRO A 95 5.70 95.33 68.00
CA PRO A 95 4.49 96.09 67.65
C PRO A 95 4.73 97.58 67.32
N TYR A 96 5.87 98.15 67.71
CA TYR A 96 6.18 99.57 67.55
C TYR A 96 6.94 99.80 66.24
N LYS A 97 6.26 100.31 65.22
CA LYS A 97 6.81 100.47 63.87
C LYS A 97 8.04 101.39 63.79
N ASN A 98 8.18 102.32 64.74
CA ASN A 98 9.28 103.27 64.83
C ASN A 98 10.49 102.74 65.63
N VAL A 99 10.44 101.50 66.15
CA VAL A 99 11.53 100.90 66.94
C VAL A 99 12.02 99.62 66.27
N ASN A 100 13.32 99.57 65.98
CA ASN A 100 13.97 98.37 65.44
C ASN A 100 15.24 98.05 66.23
N VAL A 101 15.15 97.06 67.11
CA VAL A 101 16.26 96.65 67.99
C VAL A 101 17.10 95.57 67.31
N GLN A 102 18.31 95.92 66.86
CA GLN A 102 19.25 95.00 66.20
C GLN A 102 20.52 94.75 67.02
N ASN A 103 20.88 95.66 67.92
CA ASN A 103 22.08 95.58 68.74
C ASN A 103 21.90 96.37 70.05
N PHE A 104 22.78 96.14 71.02
CA PHE A 104 22.77 96.88 72.29
C PHE A 104 23.61 98.16 72.26
N HIS A 105 23.76 98.82 71.10
CA HIS A 105 24.46 100.11 71.02
C HIS A 105 23.63 101.18 70.28
N LEU A 106 23.51 101.08 68.96
CA LEU A 106 22.90 102.12 68.13
C LEU A 106 21.36 102.05 68.19
N SER A 107 20.78 100.86 68.39
CA SER A 107 19.32 100.69 68.46
C SER A 107 18.65 101.31 69.69
N PHE A 108 19.43 101.66 70.72
CA PHE A 108 18.91 102.28 71.95
C PHE A 108 19.25 103.79 72.03
N LYS A 109 19.96 104.32 71.03
CA LYS A 109 20.50 105.69 71.05
C LYS A 109 19.43 106.78 70.97
N ASP A 110 18.30 106.51 70.31
CA ASP A 110 17.19 107.45 70.18
C ASP A 110 16.19 107.43 71.35
N GLY A 111 16.43 106.57 72.35
CA GLY A 111 15.61 106.41 73.56
C GLY A 111 14.26 105.71 73.35
N LEU A 112 13.78 105.59 72.11
CA LEU A 112 12.46 105.03 71.81
C LEU A 112 12.35 103.54 72.17
N ALA A 113 13.46 102.80 72.10
CA ALA A 113 13.51 101.41 72.51
C ALA A 113 13.27 101.22 74.03
N PHE A 114 13.84 102.07 74.89
CA PHE A 114 13.60 102.02 76.33
C PHE A 114 12.15 102.36 76.67
N CYS A 115 11.61 103.43 76.08
CA CYS A 115 10.21 103.81 76.25
C CYS A 115 9.26 102.69 75.78
N ALA A 116 9.57 102.03 74.66
CA ALA A 116 8.73 100.96 74.11
C ALA A 116 8.73 99.72 75.02
N LEU A 117 9.88 99.37 75.61
CA LEU A 117 9.97 98.25 76.55
C LEU A 117 9.14 98.50 77.82
N ILE A 118 9.18 99.72 78.35
CA ILE A 118 8.36 100.12 79.50
C ILE A 118 6.88 100.11 79.12
N HIS A 119 6.49 100.84 78.07
CA HIS A 119 5.08 100.94 77.63
C HIS A 119 4.48 99.57 77.28
N ARG A 120 5.27 98.62 76.75
CA ARG A 120 4.79 97.27 76.43
C ARG A 120 4.35 96.48 77.68
N HIS A 121 5.02 96.67 78.81
CA HIS A 121 4.75 95.94 80.06
C HIS A 121 3.86 96.75 81.01
N ARG A 122 4.03 98.07 81.03
CA ARG A 122 3.32 99.05 81.85
C ARG A 122 2.92 100.26 80.99
N PRO A 123 1.86 100.12 80.18
CA PRO A 123 1.40 101.20 79.29
C PRO A 123 0.89 102.42 80.06
N ASP A 124 0.56 102.26 81.35
CA ASP A 124 0.11 103.32 82.24
C ASP A 124 1.20 104.35 82.60
N LEU A 125 2.49 103.99 82.44
CA LEU A 125 3.60 104.81 82.92
C LEU A 125 4.19 105.77 81.88
N ILE A 126 3.97 105.53 80.59
CA ILE A 126 4.52 106.35 79.49
C ILE A 126 3.47 106.54 78.41
N ASP A 127 3.20 107.77 78.00
CA ASP A 127 2.36 108.06 76.83
C ASP A 127 3.21 108.00 75.55
N TYR A 128 3.22 106.83 74.90
CA TYR A 128 4.13 106.56 73.79
C TYR A 128 3.85 107.40 72.53
N ASN A 129 2.61 107.88 72.34
CA ASN A 129 2.23 108.63 71.14
C ASN A 129 2.83 110.04 71.07
N LYS A 130 3.30 110.58 72.21
CA LYS A 130 3.94 111.91 72.28
C LYS A 130 5.44 111.88 71.98
N LEU A 131 6.03 110.69 71.88
CA LEU A 131 7.48 110.54 71.71
C LEU A 131 7.85 110.56 70.21
N SER A 132 8.87 111.34 69.84
CA SER A 132 9.43 111.39 68.48
C SER A 132 10.90 111.01 68.47
N LYS A 133 11.38 110.48 67.34
CA LYS A 133 12.80 110.13 67.12
C LYS A 133 13.71 111.37 67.14
N ASP A 134 13.16 112.54 66.85
CA ASP A 134 13.93 113.78 66.73
C ASP A 134 14.39 114.35 68.10
N ASN A 135 13.80 113.89 69.21
CA ASN A 135 14.10 114.34 70.58
C ASN A 135 14.70 113.21 71.46
N PRO A 136 15.88 112.67 71.13
CA PRO A 136 16.43 111.52 71.83
C PRO A 136 16.76 111.79 73.31
N LEU A 137 17.15 113.03 73.66
CA LEU A 137 17.51 113.40 75.03
C LEU A 137 16.31 113.38 75.97
N GLU A 138 15.16 113.88 75.49
CA GLU A 138 13.90 113.87 76.23
C GLU A 138 13.37 112.43 76.40
N ASN A 139 13.44 111.63 75.34
CA ASN A 139 13.02 110.22 75.38
C ASN A 139 13.82 109.41 76.42
N LEU A 140 15.15 109.56 76.44
CA LEU A 140 16.02 108.84 77.37
C LEU A 140 15.80 109.28 78.82
N ASN A 141 15.74 110.59 79.09
CA ASN A 141 15.43 111.09 80.44
C ASN A 141 14.07 110.58 80.93
N THR A 142 13.04 110.65 80.07
CA THR A 142 11.70 110.16 80.42
C THR A 142 11.72 108.67 80.77
N ALA A 143 12.39 107.83 79.96
CA ALA A 143 12.49 106.40 80.24
C ALA A 143 13.19 106.12 81.57
N PHE A 144 14.30 106.82 81.85
CA PHE A 144 15.12 106.55 83.02
C PHE A 144 14.46 107.04 84.31
N ASP A 145 13.83 108.21 84.28
CA ASP A 145 13.13 108.75 85.44
C ASP A 145 11.89 107.91 85.80
N VAL A 146 11.16 107.40 84.79
CA VAL A 146 10.05 106.48 85.01
C VAL A 146 10.52 105.16 85.60
N ALA A 147 11.64 104.64 85.12
CA ALA A 147 12.20 103.38 85.60
C ALA A 147 12.68 103.49 87.06
N GLU A 148 13.32 104.60 87.44
CA GLU A 148 13.78 104.82 88.80
C GLU A 148 12.61 105.02 89.77
N LYS A 149 11.62 105.85 89.40
CA LYS A 149 10.53 106.21 90.31
C LYS A 149 9.47 105.11 90.49
N TYR A 150 9.19 104.34 89.44
CA TYR A 150 8.06 103.40 89.43
C TYR A 150 8.44 101.92 89.27
N LEU A 151 9.64 101.63 88.74
CA LEU A 151 10.10 100.26 88.50
C LEU A 151 11.24 99.84 89.43
N ASP A 152 11.71 100.75 90.31
CA ASP A 152 12.83 100.54 91.22
C ASP A 152 14.14 100.17 90.49
N ILE A 153 14.31 100.68 89.26
CA ILE A 153 15.52 100.46 88.44
C ILE A 153 16.39 101.73 88.55
N PRO A 154 17.58 101.66 89.18
CA PRO A 154 18.42 102.83 89.39
C PRO A 154 18.98 103.37 88.07
N ARG A 155 19.09 104.69 87.94
CA ARG A 155 19.62 105.34 86.74
C ARG A 155 21.12 105.06 86.58
N MET A 156 21.47 104.11 85.70
CA MET A 156 22.87 103.67 85.48
C MET A 156 23.52 104.24 84.22
N LEU A 157 22.75 104.90 83.35
CA LEU A 157 23.23 105.49 82.10
C LEU A 157 22.97 106.98 82.08
N ASP A 158 23.92 107.75 81.54
CA ASP A 158 23.76 109.18 81.28
C ASP A 158 23.21 109.40 79.85
N PRO A 159 22.02 110.02 79.70
CA PRO A 159 21.45 110.34 78.38
C PRO A 159 22.37 111.15 77.48
N ASP A 160 23.13 112.11 78.02
CA ASP A 160 24.01 112.97 77.23
C ASP A 160 25.18 112.17 76.65
N ASP A 161 25.72 111.21 77.41
CA ASP A 161 26.79 110.32 76.95
C ASP A 161 26.30 109.38 75.84
N LEU A 162 25.07 108.88 75.92
CA LEU A 162 24.51 108.00 74.89
C LEU A 162 24.33 108.71 73.54
N ILE A 163 23.96 109.99 73.55
CA ILE A 163 23.69 110.75 72.32
C ILE A 163 24.99 111.23 71.68
N ASN A 164 25.87 111.84 72.48
CA ASN A 164 27.10 112.45 72.00
C ASN A 164 28.14 111.41 71.58
N THR A 165 28.08 110.18 72.11
CA THR A 165 28.97 109.11 71.70
C THR A 165 28.53 108.52 70.35
N PRO A 166 29.39 108.47 69.32
CA PRO A 166 29.02 107.95 68.01
C PRO A 166 28.57 106.48 68.06
N LYS A 167 29.13 105.68 68.98
CA LYS A 167 28.70 104.32 69.28
C LYS A 167 28.66 104.10 70.80
N PRO A 168 27.47 104.04 71.42
CA PRO A 168 27.32 103.74 72.84
C PRO A 168 27.94 102.40 73.23
N ASP A 169 28.43 102.28 74.46
CA ASP A 169 29.03 101.03 74.95
C ASP A 169 27.96 99.94 75.10
N GLU A 170 28.17 98.85 74.37
CA GLU A 170 27.29 97.70 74.33
C GLU A 170 27.13 97.05 75.71
N ARG A 171 28.20 97.03 76.52
CA ARG A 171 28.18 96.40 77.85
C ARG A 171 27.36 97.21 78.84
N ALA A 172 27.46 98.53 78.79
CA ALA A 172 26.70 99.44 79.64
C ALA A 172 25.19 99.33 79.35
N ILE A 173 24.80 99.35 78.07
CA ILE A 173 23.40 99.21 77.66
C ILE A 173 22.85 97.81 77.99
N MET A 174 23.61 96.73 77.73
CA MET A 174 23.20 95.37 78.10
C MET A 174 22.95 95.24 79.60
N THR A 175 23.83 95.81 80.43
CA THR A 175 23.67 95.80 81.89
C THR A 175 22.37 96.47 82.28
N TYR A 176 22.11 97.67 81.75
CA TYR A 176 20.91 98.43 82.09
C TYR A 176 19.64 97.75 81.58
N VAL A 177 19.62 97.24 80.35
CA VAL A 177 18.48 96.50 79.78
C VAL A 177 18.19 95.21 80.55
N SER A 178 19.22 94.54 81.08
CA SER A 178 19.02 93.35 81.92
C SER A 178 18.25 93.64 83.20
N CYS A 179 18.38 94.85 83.78
CA CYS A 179 17.58 95.26 84.93
C CYS A 179 16.09 95.36 84.57
N TYR A 180 15.74 95.87 83.38
CA TYR A 180 14.36 95.87 82.90
C TYR A 180 13.83 94.46 82.71
N TYR A 181 14.64 93.53 82.20
CA TYR A 181 14.25 92.13 82.04
C TYR A 181 13.85 91.50 83.38
N HIS A 182 14.68 91.67 84.41
CA HIS A 182 14.42 91.12 85.75
C HIS A 182 13.22 91.78 86.44
N ALA A 183 13.11 93.12 86.34
CA ALA A 183 11.98 93.85 86.90
C ALA A 183 10.64 93.38 86.30
N PHE A 184 10.61 93.03 85.02
CA PHE A 184 9.39 92.56 84.35
C PHE A 184 9.16 91.05 84.43
N GLN A 185 10.19 90.21 84.64
CA GLN A 185 10.01 88.77 84.91
C GLN A 185 9.52 88.49 86.33
N GLY A 186 9.94 89.27 87.34
CA GLY A 186 9.47 89.14 88.72
C GLY A 186 7.98 89.46 88.95
N ALA A 187 7.28 89.97 87.93
CA ALA A 187 5.89 90.44 88.03
C ALA A 187 4.82 89.39 87.66
N GLN A 188 5.19 88.12 87.42
CA GLN A 188 4.28 87.06 86.95
C GLN A 188 3.92 85.97 88.00
N GLN A 189 3.95 86.30 89.30
CA GLN A 189 3.19 85.63 90.35
C GLN A 189 2.53 86.70 91.25
N VAL A 190 1.20 86.79 91.22
CA VAL A 190 0.41 87.74 92.01
C VAL A 190 -0.19 87.05 93.24
N SER A 191 -0.20 87.82 94.34
CA SER A 191 -0.88 87.63 95.63
C SER A 191 0.03 86.99 96.69
N VAL A 192 0.52 87.72 97.70
CA VAL A 192 -0.30 88.34 98.74
C VAL A 192 0.24 89.72 99.16
N LYS A 193 -0.51 90.78 98.81
CA LYS A 193 -0.47 92.06 99.53
C LYS A 193 -1.09 91.87 100.92
N LYS A 194 -0.27 91.76 101.97
CA LYS A 194 -0.61 92.14 103.36
C LYS A 194 0.63 92.04 104.26
N CYS A 195 1.41 93.12 104.34
CA CYS A 195 2.20 93.54 105.51
C CYS A 195 3.01 94.83 105.21
N VAL A 196 2.37 95.83 104.58
CA VAL A 196 2.94 97.20 104.42
C VAL A 196 2.32 98.16 105.45
N LEU A 197 1.64 97.65 106.46
CA LEU A 197 1.16 98.45 107.58
C LEU A 197 1.41 97.66 108.84
N LEU A 198 2.58 97.91 109.45
CA LEU A 198 2.77 98.07 110.89
C LEU A 198 4.29 98.22 111.16
N PHE A 199 4.65 99.39 111.70
CA PHE A 199 5.94 99.75 112.34
C PHE A 199 7.07 100.36 111.49
N THR A 200 6.84 101.56 110.98
CA THR A 200 7.71 102.72 111.28
C THR A 200 6.96 103.58 112.30
N PRO A 201 7.34 103.59 113.59
CA PRO A 201 8.29 104.62 114.04
C PRO A 201 9.06 104.24 115.34
N TYR A 202 10.34 103.89 115.28
CA TYR A 202 11.22 104.06 116.45
C TYR A 202 12.65 104.39 115.98
N MET A 203 12.98 105.67 116.15
CA MET A 203 14.31 106.27 116.33
C MET A 203 15.28 106.23 115.14
N ARG A 204 15.61 107.30 114.38
CA ARG A 204 15.75 108.75 114.66
C ARG A 204 16.13 109.06 116.11
N ASN A 205 17.44 109.22 116.33
CA ASN A 205 18.13 109.48 117.60
C ASN A 205 18.43 108.23 118.44
N THR A 206 19.55 107.56 118.14
CA THR A 206 20.73 107.40 119.01
C THR A 206 21.74 106.46 118.32
N ALA A 207 23.01 106.55 118.73
CA ALA A 207 24.17 105.97 118.06
C ALA A 207 24.17 104.42 117.97
N MET A 208 24.59 103.91 116.79
CA MET A 208 24.97 102.53 116.42
C MET A 208 24.10 101.35 116.96
N PRO A 209 23.31 100.67 116.10
CA PRO A 209 22.69 99.39 116.43
C PRO A 209 23.67 98.18 116.32
N ASP A 210 23.56 97.26 117.29
CA ASP A 210 24.35 96.02 117.49
C ASP A 210 24.17 94.96 116.37
N GLU A 211 25.29 94.37 115.88
CA GLU A 211 25.38 93.26 114.90
C GLU A 211 24.49 92.04 115.25
N ARG A 212 24.22 91.77 116.53
CA ARG A 212 23.38 90.64 116.99
C ARG A 212 21.87 90.83 116.71
N ALA A 213 21.37 92.07 116.72
CA ALA A 213 19.96 92.36 116.46
C ALA A 213 19.64 92.25 114.97
N VAL A 214 20.56 92.68 114.10
CA VAL A 214 20.44 92.55 112.63
C VAL A 214 20.52 91.07 112.21
N MET A 215 21.41 90.28 112.82
CA MET A 215 21.57 88.85 112.50
C MET A 215 20.37 87.98 112.88
N THR A 216 19.68 88.30 113.97
CA THR A 216 18.49 87.54 114.41
C THR A 216 17.28 87.81 113.51
N TYR A 217 17.12 89.04 113.02
CA TYR A 217 16.07 89.40 112.07
C TYR A 217 16.31 88.80 110.67
N VAL A 218 17.55 88.80 110.19
CA VAL A 218 17.91 88.18 108.89
C VAL A 218 17.80 86.66 108.94
N SER A 219 18.13 86.02 110.07
CA SER A 219 18.01 84.56 110.26
C SER A 219 16.55 84.07 110.29
N SER A 220 15.62 84.83 110.87
CA SER A 220 14.19 84.47 110.92
C SER A 220 13.50 84.56 109.56
N TYR A 221 13.88 85.53 108.73
CA TYR A 221 13.44 85.63 107.33
C TYR A 221 13.94 84.46 106.49
N TYR A 222 15.21 84.06 106.66
CA TYR A 222 15.82 82.98 105.88
C TYR A 222 15.17 81.61 106.15
N HIS A 223 14.76 81.32 107.39
CA HIS A 223 14.10 80.06 107.73
C HIS A 223 12.69 79.94 107.14
N CYS A 224 11.92 81.02 107.04
CA CYS A 224 10.58 81.01 106.44
C CYS A 224 10.64 80.88 104.91
N PHE A 225 11.57 81.58 104.24
CA PHE A 225 11.74 81.49 102.79
C PHE A 225 12.41 80.18 102.33
N SER A 226 13.31 79.58 103.15
CA SER A 226 13.94 78.28 102.86
C SER A 226 12.96 77.09 102.95
N GLY A 227 11.95 77.16 103.83
CA GLY A 227 10.98 76.08 104.04
C GLY A 227 10.08 75.84 102.82
N ALA A 228 9.58 76.91 102.19
CA ALA A 228 8.71 76.82 101.01
C ALA A 228 9.45 76.29 99.77
N GLN A 229 10.69 76.73 99.55
CA GLN A 229 11.51 76.30 98.41
C GLN A 229 11.93 74.83 98.52
N LYS A 230 12.15 74.31 99.73
CA LYS A 230 12.46 72.88 99.98
C LYS A 230 11.26 71.97 99.66
N ALA A 231 10.04 72.39 99.98
CA ALA A 231 8.83 71.62 99.71
C ALA A 231 8.55 71.51 98.20
N GLU A 232 8.69 72.61 97.45
CA GLU A 232 8.50 72.63 96.00
C GLU A 232 9.58 71.79 95.27
N THR A 233 10.83 71.86 95.72
CA THR A 233 11.92 71.06 95.14
C THR A 233 11.75 69.56 95.39
N ALA A 234 11.22 69.19 96.56
CA ALA A 234 10.88 67.79 96.87
C ALA A 234 9.71 67.28 96.01
N ALA A 235 8.64 68.07 95.85
CA ALA A 235 7.52 67.73 94.97
C ALA A 235 7.95 67.53 93.51
N ASN A 236 8.79 68.44 92.98
CA ASN A 236 9.31 68.32 91.62
C ASN A 236 10.19 67.07 91.42
N ARG A 237 10.96 66.65 92.43
CA ARG A 237 11.74 65.40 92.40
C ARG A 237 10.83 64.17 92.35
N ILE A 238 9.77 64.13 93.16
CA ILE A 238 8.80 63.01 93.18
C ILE A 238 8.06 62.91 91.85
N CYS A 239 7.55 64.04 91.32
CA CYS A 239 6.88 64.07 90.02
C CYS A 239 7.77 63.57 88.88
N LYS A 240 9.07 63.90 88.88
CA LYS A 240 10.02 63.41 87.87
C LYS A 240 10.23 61.89 87.97
N VAL A 241 10.35 61.34 89.17
CA VAL A 241 10.51 59.89 89.39
C VAL A 241 9.24 59.12 89.01
N LEU A 242 8.06 59.65 89.35
CA LEU A 242 6.77 59.05 88.98
C LEU A 242 6.55 59.06 87.47
N LYS A 243 6.88 60.16 86.78
CA LYS A 243 6.76 60.24 85.32
C LYS A 243 7.61 59.18 84.61
N VAL A 244 8.87 58.99 85.04
CA VAL A 244 9.74 57.93 84.50
C VAL A 244 9.18 56.53 84.80
N ASN A 245 8.59 56.32 85.98
CA ASN A 245 7.96 55.04 86.31
C ASN A 245 6.74 54.74 85.43
N GLN A 246 5.86 55.72 85.24
CA GLN A 246 4.66 55.59 84.42
C GLN A 246 4.99 55.31 82.95
N GLU A 247 6.04 55.93 82.41
CA GLU A 247 6.55 55.62 81.07
C GLU A 247 7.10 54.18 80.96
N ASN A 248 7.77 53.68 82.00
CA ASN A 248 8.27 52.31 82.01
C ASN A 248 7.14 51.29 82.10
N GLU A 249 6.12 51.53 82.94
CA GLU A 249 4.91 50.70 83.03
C GLU A 249 4.16 50.63 81.70
N ARG A 250 4.00 51.77 81.02
CA ARG A 250 3.41 51.81 79.69
C ARG A 250 4.19 50.98 78.67
N LEU A 251 5.52 51.02 78.69
CA LEU A 251 6.37 50.21 77.81
C LEU A 251 6.28 48.71 78.14
N MET A 252 6.15 48.34 79.42
CA MET A 252 5.93 46.96 79.87
C MET A 252 4.60 46.41 79.35
N GLU A 253 3.50 47.16 79.54
CA GLU A 253 2.17 46.81 79.03
C GLU A 253 2.14 46.69 77.51
N GLU A 254 2.80 47.63 76.82
CA GLU A 254 2.88 47.61 75.37
C GLU A 254 3.65 46.38 74.85
N TYR A 255 4.76 46.00 75.49
CA TYR A 255 5.47 44.76 75.19
C TYR A 255 4.58 43.52 75.40
N GLU A 256 3.92 43.41 76.56
CA GLU A 256 3.03 42.31 76.93
C GLU A 256 1.89 42.13 75.92
N ARG A 257 1.25 43.25 75.52
CA ARG A 257 0.16 43.25 74.55
C ARG A 257 0.64 42.81 73.17
N LEU A 258 1.74 43.38 72.69
CA LEU A 258 2.29 43.04 71.37
C LEU A 258 2.78 41.58 71.31
N ALA A 259 3.37 41.07 72.39
CA ALA A 259 3.81 39.69 72.51
C ALA A 259 2.63 38.71 72.44
N SER A 260 1.56 39.01 73.17
CA SER A 260 0.37 38.16 73.25
C SER A 260 -0.35 38.06 71.90
N ASP A 261 -0.57 39.20 71.25
CA ASP A 261 -1.21 39.27 69.93
C ASP A 261 -0.37 38.57 68.84
N LEU A 262 0.96 38.75 68.86
CA LEU A 262 1.85 38.08 67.91
C LEU A 262 1.88 36.56 68.11
N LEU A 263 2.00 36.08 69.35
CA LEU A 263 2.03 34.65 69.66
C LEU A 263 0.67 33.98 69.38
N GLU A 264 -0.44 34.65 69.65
CA GLU A 264 -1.77 34.16 69.31
C GLU A 264 -1.98 34.06 67.80
N TRP A 265 -1.54 35.07 67.04
CA TRP A 265 -1.59 35.04 65.59
C TRP A 265 -0.76 33.89 65.01
N ILE A 266 0.46 33.65 65.52
CA ILE A 266 1.29 32.51 65.12
C ILE A 266 0.54 31.20 65.40
N ARG A 267 0.02 31.01 66.62
CA ARG A 267 -0.73 29.79 67.00
C ARG A 267 -1.93 29.52 66.11
N ARG A 268 -2.68 30.56 65.71
CA ARG A 268 -3.83 30.42 64.80
C ARG A 268 -3.43 30.13 63.35
N THR A 269 -2.28 30.65 62.91
CA THR A 269 -1.81 30.50 61.52
C THR A 269 -1.14 29.15 61.27
N MET A 270 -0.47 28.59 62.28
CA MET A 270 0.28 27.34 62.18
C MET A 270 -0.54 26.15 61.64
N PRO A 271 -1.78 25.86 62.11
CA PRO A 271 -2.59 24.77 61.56
C PRO A 271 -2.95 24.94 60.09
N TRP A 272 -3.19 26.17 59.64
CA TRP A 272 -3.49 26.45 58.23
C TRP A 272 -2.28 26.17 57.33
N LEU A 273 -1.07 26.59 57.76
CA LEU A 273 0.19 26.27 57.07
C LEU A 273 0.58 24.79 57.17
N ALA A 274 0.08 24.06 58.19
CA ALA A 274 0.33 22.63 58.35
C ALA A 274 -0.66 21.77 57.55
N SER A 275 -1.81 22.32 57.13
CA SER A 275 -2.78 21.58 56.33
C SER A 275 -2.21 21.24 54.95
N ARG A 276 -2.40 19.97 54.55
CA ARG A 276 -1.99 19.42 53.24
C ARG A 276 -3.18 18.90 52.44
N GLN A 277 -4.40 19.31 52.80
CA GLN A 277 -5.61 18.86 52.12
C GLN A 277 -5.80 19.61 50.80
N THR A 278 -6.16 18.94 49.72
CA THR A 278 -6.59 19.55 48.45
C THR A 278 -7.85 18.85 47.97
N ASP A 279 -8.57 19.47 47.05
CA ASP A 279 -9.68 18.85 46.31
C ASP A 279 -9.19 18.04 45.10
N ASN A 280 -7.88 17.72 45.05
CA ASN A 280 -7.21 17.10 43.90
C ASN A 280 -7.49 17.81 42.55
N SER A 281 -7.76 19.13 42.59
CA SER A 281 -7.98 19.94 41.39
C SER A 281 -6.91 21.02 41.25
N LEU A 282 -6.49 21.28 40.01
CA LEU A 282 -5.52 22.35 39.72
C LEU A 282 -6.10 23.72 40.12
N ALA A 283 -7.39 23.95 39.86
CA ALA A 283 -8.10 25.17 40.25
C ALA A 283 -8.11 25.39 41.77
N GLY A 284 -8.34 24.33 42.55
CA GLY A 284 -8.31 24.37 44.01
C GLY A 284 -6.91 24.70 44.56
N CYS A 285 -5.86 24.12 43.96
CA CYS A 285 -4.48 24.45 44.33
C CYS A 285 -4.07 25.88 43.93
N GLN A 286 -4.51 26.37 42.76
CA GLN A 286 -4.32 27.76 42.34
C GLN A 286 -4.99 28.75 43.30
N LYS A 287 -6.21 28.44 43.76
CA LYS A 287 -6.90 29.23 44.77
C LYS A 287 -6.10 29.30 46.07
N LYS A 288 -5.58 28.16 46.55
CA LYS A 288 -4.70 28.11 47.73
C LYS A 288 -3.41 28.90 47.55
N LEU A 289 -2.83 28.89 46.35
CA LEU A 289 -1.66 29.71 46.02
C LEU A 289 -1.99 31.20 46.11
N GLU A 290 -3.17 31.63 45.65
CA GLU A 290 -3.57 33.02 45.75
C GLU A 290 -3.87 33.45 47.19
N GLU A 291 -4.45 32.55 47.99
CA GLU A 291 -4.60 32.73 49.44
C GLU A 291 -3.22 32.87 50.13
N TYR A 292 -2.25 32.02 49.77
CA TYR A 292 -0.87 32.10 50.28
C TYR A 292 -0.14 33.37 49.85
N ARG A 293 -0.30 33.80 48.60
CA ARG A 293 0.21 35.09 48.11
C ARG A 293 -0.42 36.27 48.86
N THR A 294 -1.70 36.19 49.19
CA THR A 294 -2.40 37.21 49.98
C THR A 294 -1.88 37.24 51.41
N TYR A 295 -1.69 36.08 52.03
CA TYR A 295 -1.03 35.93 53.33
C TYR A 295 0.36 36.59 53.33
N ARG A 296 1.22 36.28 52.36
CA ARG A 296 2.59 36.82 52.23
C ARG A 296 2.63 38.33 51.95
N ARG A 297 1.68 38.85 51.14
CA ARG A 297 1.68 40.27 50.72
C ARG A 297 0.96 41.21 51.69
N LYS A 298 -0.11 40.75 52.36
CA LYS A 298 -0.97 41.62 53.19
C LYS A 298 -0.92 41.29 54.67
N HIS A 299 -0.94 40.00 55.03
CA HIS A 299 -1.11 39.60 56.43
C HIS A 299 0.21 39.45 57.20
N LYS A 300 1.28 38.93 56.56
CA LYS A 300 2.60 38.73 57.19
C LYS A 300 3.40 40.03 57.44
N PRO A 301 3.50 40.99 56.49
CA PRO A 301 4.33 42.19 56.66
C PRO A 301 4.07 43.00 57.94
N PRO A 302 2.82 43.31 58.34
CA PRO A 302 2.59 44.06 59.59
C PRO A 302 3.04 43.28 60.84
N ARG A 303 3.06 41.93 60.79
CA ARG A 303 3.52 41.08 61.90
C ARG A 303 5.04 41.06 62.01
N VAL A 304 5.76 41.20 60.88
CA VAL A 304 7.22 41.40 60.87
C VAL A 304 7.58 42.72 61.57
N GLU A 305 6.86 43.80 61.24
CA GLU A 305 7.04 45.09 61.91
C GLU A 305 6.73 45.01 63.41
N GLN A 306 5.65 44.30 63.78
CA GLN A 306 5.28 44.09 65.17
C GLN A 306 6.38 43.36 65.96
N LYS A 307 6.98 42.31 65.39
CA LYS A 307 8.13 41.61 65.99
C LYS A 307 9.32 42.55 66.20
N ALA A 308 9.67 43.36 65.20
CA ALA A 308 10.77 44.32 65.29
C ALA A 308 10.50 45.42 66.34
N LYS A 309 9.27 45.95 66.39
CA LYS A 309 8.82 46.92 67.40
C LYS A 309 8.88 46.34 68.81
N LEU A 310 8.46 45.08 68.98
CA LEU A 310 8.51 44.37 70.25
C LEU A 310 9.96 44.21 70.77
N GLU A 311 10.88 43.80 69.91
CA GLU A 311 12.31 43.67 70.25
C GLU A 311 12.93 45.04 70.59
N THR A 312 12.58 46.08 69.84
CA THR A 312 13.01 47.46 70.10
C THR A 312 12.49 47.95 71.46
N ASN A 313 11.19 47.80 71.72
CA ASN A 313 10.57 48.20 72.98
C ASN A 313 11.22 47.50 74.17
N PHE A 314 11.51 46.20 74.05
CA PHE A 314 12.21 45.44 75.08
C PHE A 314 13.63 45.98 75.35
N ASN A 315 14.42 46.20 74.30
CA ASN A 315 15.79 46.72 74.41
C ASN A 315 15.82 48.14 75.00
N THR A 316 14.89 49.00 74.59
CA THR A 316 14.72 50.36 75.12
C THR A 316 14.34 50.31 76.59
N LEU A 317 13.36 49.50 76.97
CA LEU A 317 12.93 49.33 78.36
C LEU A 317 14.06 48.80 79.24
N GLN A 318 14.78 47.78 78.78
CA GLN A 318 15.91 47.19 79.50
C GLN A 318 17.03 48.23 79.75
N THR A 319 17.30 49.08 78.75
CA THR A 319 18.27 50.17 78.87
C THR A 319 17.79 51.27 79.82
N LYS A 320 16.52 51.67 79.74
CA LYS A 320 15.90 52.67 80.64
C LYS A 320 15.97 52.23 82.11
N LEU A 321 15.69 50.95 82.39
CA LEU A 321 15.74 50.39 83.74
C LEU A 321 17.18 50.33 84.28
N ARG A 322 18.15 49.93 83.44
CA ARG A 322 19.58 49.90 83.80
C ARG A 322 20.11 51.30 84.14
N LEU A 323 19.86 52.31 83.29
CA LEU A 323 20.32 53.68 83.53
C LEU A 323 19.70 54.31 84.79
N SER A 324 18.53 53.83 85.20
CA SER A 324 17.82 54.30 86.40
C SER A 324 18.15 53.49 87.67
N ASN A 325 19.12 52.56 87.61
CA ASN A 325 19.44 51.60 88.68
C ASN A 325 18.22 50.84 89.22
N ARG A 326 17.29 50.46 88.33
CA ARG A 326 16.10 49.67 88.67
C ARG A 326 16.27 48.21 88.21
N PRO A 327 15.53 47.25 88.83
CA PRO A 327 15.56 45.85 88.41
C PRO A 327 15.21 45.68 86.93
N ALA A 328 15.80 44.67 86.30
CA ALA A 328 15.50 44.25 84.94
C ALA A 328 14.04 43.82 84.80
N TYR A 329 13.41 44.19 83.68
CA TYR A 329 12.08 43.69 83.36
C TYR A 329 12.17 42.24 82.89
N MET A 330 11.37 41.36 83.49
CA MET A 330 11.19 39.99 83.05
C MET A 330 9.73 39.81 82.60
N PRO A 331 9.47 39.54 81.31
CA PRO A 331 8.13 39.26 80.82
C PRO A 331 7.53 38.00 81.46
N THR A 332 6.20 37.87 81.39
CA THR A 332 5.49 36.66 81.81
C THR A 332 6.02 35.41 81.08
N GLU A 333 6.01 34.26 81.76
CA GLU A 333 6.50 32.98 81.23
C GLU A 333 5.93 32.67 79.84
N GLY A 334 6.80 32.25 78.91
CA GLY A 334 6.45 31.97 77.52
C GLY A 334 6.30 33.19 76.61
N LYS A 335 6.49 34.42 77.14
CA LYS A 335 6.53 35.67 76.35
C LYS A 335 7.94 36.27 76.27
N MET A 336 8.99 35.50 76.54
CA MET A 336 10.35 36.00 76.40
C MET A 336 10.68 36.23 74.91
N VAL A 337 11.60 37.16 74.63
CA VAL A 337 12.07 37.43 73.25
C VAL A 337 12.65 36.16 72.60
N SER A 338 13.25 35.25 73.38
CA SER A 338 13.72 33.95 72.90
C SER A 338 12.58 33.03 72.43
N ASP A 339 11.47 32.99 73.17
CA ASP A 339 10.31 32.16 72.87
C ASP A 339 9.57 32.67 71.63
N ILE A 340 9.43 33.99 71.50
CA ILE A 340 8.88 34.64 70.32
C ILE A 340 9.74 34.34 69.09
N ASN A 341 11.07 34.42 69.21
CA ASN A 341 11.98 34.06 68.13
C ASN A 341 11.89 32.57 67.75
N LYS A 342 11.71 31.68 68.72
CA LYS A 342 11.51 30.24 68.47
C LYS A 342 10.18 29.97 67.75
N ALA A 343 9.09 30.59 68.21
CA ALA A 343 7.77 30.49 67.58
C ALA A 343 7.79 31.04 66.14
N TRP A 344 8.48 32.17 65.93
CA TRP A 344 8.66 32.78 64.62
C TRP A 344 9.46 31.89 63.65
N LYS A 345 10.55 31.27 64.12
CA LYS A 345 11.30 30.28 63.31
C LYS A 345 10.45 29.06 62.95
N GLY A 346 9.59 28.61 63.86
CA GLY A 346 8.63 27.52 63.60
C GLY A 346 7.63 27.89 62.50
N LEU A 347 7.14 29.13 62.50
CA LEU A 347 6.28 29.67 61.45
C LEU A 347 7.01 29.71 60.09
N GLU A 348 8.25 30.21 60.05
CA GLU A 348 9.04 30.28 58.81
C GLU A 348 9.32 28.90 58.21
N LEU A 349 9.56 27.89 59.05
CA LEU A 349 9.71 26.51 58.60
C LEU A 349 8.39 25.96 58.03
N ALA A 350 7.27 26.21 58.71
CA ALA A 350 5.95 25.81 58.24
C ALA A 350 5.60 26.47 56.89
N GLU A 351 5.93 27.75 56.70
CA GLU A 351 5.78 28.45 55.42
C GLU A 351 6.59 27.78 54.30
N LYS A 352 7.87 27.50 54.55
CA LYS A 352 8.73 26.86 53.55
C LYS A 352 8.16 25.50 53.13
N THR A 353 7.84 24.65 54.09
CA THR A 353 7.29 23.30 53.81
C THR A 353 5.91 23.35 53.15
N PHE A 354 5.11 24.38 53.40
CA PHE A 354 3.83 24.59 52.74
C PHE A 354 4.00 25.04 51.29
N GLU A 355 4.92 25.97 51.03
CA GLU A 355 5.26 26.44 49.69
C GLU A 355 5.83 25.32 48.82
N ASP A 356 6.79 24.55 49.34
CA ASP A 356 7.39 23.41 48.64
C ASP A 356 6.33 22.34 48.27
N TRP A 357 5.43 22.03 49.22
CA TRP A 357 4.31 21.13 48.97
C TRP A 357 3.34 21.68 47.91
N LEU A 358 2.93 22.94 48.04
CA LEU A 358 1.94 23.55 47.15
C LEU A 358 2.45 23.60 45.70
N LEU A 359 3.72 23.93 45.49
CA LEU A 359 4.33 23.94 44.16
C LEU A 359 4.43 22.52 43.59
N SER A 360 4.86 21.55 44.39
CA SER A 360 4.96 20.15 43.95
C SER A 360 3.60 19.57 43.56
N GLU A 361 2.56 19.89 44.35
CA GLU A 361 1.20 19.43 44.12
C GLU A 361 0.57 20.10 42.89
N MET A 362 0.81 21.39 42.66
CA MET A 362 0.40 22.07 41.43
C MET A 362 1.04 21.44 40.18
N MET A 363 2.35 21.17 40.22
CA MET A 363 3.05 20.51 39.11
C MET A 363 2.51 19.09 38.85
N ARG A 364 2.21 18.34 39.92
CA ARG A 364 1.60 17.01 39.82
C ARG A 364 0.24 17.06 39.14
N LEU A 365 -0.63 17.99 39.57
CA LEU A 365 -2.00 18.13 39.04
C LEU A 365 -2.02 18.63 37.58
N GLU A 366 -1.13 19.56 37.22
CA GLU A 366 -0.96 20.01 35.83
C GLU A 366 -0.50 18.85 34.92
N ARG A 367 0.47 18.05 35.38
CA ARG A 367 0.90 16.84 34.67
C ARG A 367 -0.25 15.84 34.51
N LEU A 368 -1.03 15.60 35.55
CA LEU A 368 -2.20 14.72 35.52
C LEU A 368 -3.24 15.16 34.48
N GLU A 369 -3.56 16.46 34.42
CA GLU A 369 -4.53 17.00 33.46
C GLU A 369 -4.04 16.83 32.01
N HIS A 370 -2.76 17.12 31.76
CA HIS A 370 -2.15 16.91 30.45
C HIS A 370 -2.12 15.43 30.04
N LEU A 371 -1.72 14.53 30.95
CA LEU A 371 -1.69 13.09 30.67
C LEU A 371 -3.10 12.54 30.43
N ALA A 372 -4.10 12.97 31.19
CA ALA A 372 -5.49 12.54 31.02
C ALA A 372 -6.06 12.98 29.66
N GLN A 373 -5.81 14.23 29.25
CA GLN A 373 -6.18 14.71 27.91
C GLN A 373 -5.45 13.94 26.81
N LYS A 374 -4.16 13.69 26.97
CA LYS A 374 -3.34 12.93 26.02
C LYS A 374 -3.83 11.48 25.88
N PHE A 375 -4.17 10.84 27.00
CA PHE A 375 -4.79 9.51 27.03
C PHE A 375 -6.10 9.52 26.25
N LYS A 376 -7.00 10.46 26.54
CA LYS A 376 -8.29 10.59 25.87
C LYS A 376 -8.13 10.71 24.35
N HIS A 377 -7.34 11.66 23.87
CA HIS A 377 -7.14 11.85 22.42
C HIS A 377 -6.54 10.62 21.73
N LYS A 378 -5.54 9.97 22.34
CA LYS A 378 -4.92 8.78 21.76
C LYS A 378 -5.88 7.59 21.75
N ALA A 379 -6.66 7.41 22.81
CA ALA A 379 -7.66 6.35 22.91
C ALA A 379 -8.80 6.56 21.89
N ASP A 380 -9.35 7.76 21.80
CA ASP A 380 -10.41 8.11 20.82
C ASP A 380 -9.94 7.81 19.38
N ALA A 381 -8.73 8.25 19.02
CA ALA A 381 -8.16 8.01 17.69
C ALA A 381 -7.85 6.53 17.41
N HIS A 382 -7.60 5.72 18.45
CA HIS A 382 -7.42 4.28 18.30
C HIS A 382 -8.76 3.56 18.10
N GLU A 383 -9.77 3.92 18.88
CA GLU A 383 -11.12 3.37 18.77
C GLU A 383 -11.77 3.70 17.41
N GLU A 384 -11.58 4.92 16.90
CA GLU A 384 -12.04 5.30 15.56
C GLU A 384 -11.35 4.46 14.47
N TRP A 385 -10.03 4.24 14.59
CA TRP A 385 -9.30 3.41 13.64
C TRP A 385 -9.70 1.93 13.74
N THR A 386 -10.05 1.40 14.91
CA THR A 386 -10.46 -0.01 15.08
C THR A 386 -11.90 -0.30 14.66
N ALA A 387 -12.75 0.72 14.53
CA ALA A 387 -14.15 0.57 14.14
C ALA A 387 -14.33 -0.22 12.82
N GLY A 388 -15.19 -1.24 12.84
CA GLY A 388 -15.51 -2.09 11.68
C GLY A 388 -14.42 -3.10 11.25
N LYS A 389 -13.22 -3.06 11.83
CA LYS A 389 -12.12 -3.97 11.44
C LYS A 389 -12.34 -5.41 11.86
N GLU A 390 -12.94 -5.65 13.03
CA GLU A 390 -13.27 -7.00 13.47
C GLU A 390 -14.29 -7.68 12.52
N GLU A 391 -15.29 -6.94 12.05
CA GLU A 391 -16.28 -7.43 11.07
C GLU A 391 -15.63 -7.74 9.72
N MET A 392 -14.72 -6.86 9.26
CA MET A 392 -13.93 -7.09 8.06
C MET A 392 -13.08 -8.37 8.17
N LEU A 393 -12.42 -8.58 9.32
CA LEU A 393 -11.54 -9.72 9.53
C LEU A 393 -12.30 -11.05 9.63
N THR A 394 -13.50 -11.04 10.23
CA THR A 394 -14.34 -12.23 10.39
C THR A 394 -15.12 -12.62 9.13
N SER A 395 -15.25 -11.71 8.15
CA SER A 395 -15.97 -11.97 6.89
C SER A 395 -15.43 -13.17 6.10
N GLN A 396 -16.30 -14.13 5.77
CA GLN A 396 -15.93 -15.31 4.98
C GLN A 396 -16.13 -15.15 3.46
N HIS A 397 -16.32 -13.92 2.97
CA HIS A 397 -16.57 -13.64 1.55
C HIS A 397 -15.53 -14.26 0.60
N PHE A 398 -14.29 -14.38 1.05
CA PHE A 398 -13.19 -14.96 0.25
C PHE A 398 -13.44 -16.41 -0.20
N ARG A 399 -14.34 -17.15 0.46
CA ARG A 399 -14.71 -18.52 0.07
C ARG A 399 -15.49 -18.62 -1.25
N GLN A 400 -16.09 -17.52 -1.71
CA GLN A 400 -16.86 -17.47 -2.95
C GLN A 400 -16.06 -16.84 -4.11
N CYS A 401 -14.85 -16.37 -3.84
CA CYS A 401 -14.01 -15.68 -4.82
C CYS A 401 -13.30 -16.65 -5.75
N LYS A 402 -13.06 -16.23 -6.99
CA LYS A 402 -12.16 -16.93 -7.93
C LYS A 402 -10.70 -16.73 -7.52
N LEU A 403 -9.79 -17.54 -8.05
CA LEU A 403 -8.36 -17.51 -7.68
C LEU A 403 -7.74 -16.10 -7.78
N ASN A 404 -7.98 -15.38 -8.87
CA ASN A 404 -7.43 -14.03 -9.06
C ASN A 404 -7.97 -13.00 -8.06
N GLU A 405 -9.27 -13.08 -7.76
CA GLU A 405 -9.91 -12.23 -6.75
C GLU A 405 -9.36 -12.54 -5.36
N LEU A 406 -9.19 -13.82 -5.03
CA LEU A 406 -8.62 -14.26 -3.77
C LEU A 406 -7.17 -13.77 -3.59
N LYS A 407 -6.34 -13.85 -4.64
CA LYS A 407 -4.98 -13.28 -4.65
C LYS A 407 -4.98 -11.77 -4.41
N ALA A 408 -5.93 -11.04 -5.00
CA ALA A 408 -6.08 -9.61 -4.76
C ALA A 408 -6.53 -9.31 -3.32
N LEU A 409 -7.45 -10.11 -2.76
CA LEU A 409 -7.88 -10.03 -1.37
C LEU A 409 -6.73 -10.30 -0.39
N LYS A 410 -5.87 -11.28 -0.69
CA LYS A 410 -4.68 -11.59 0.10
C LYS A 410 -3.69 -10.42 0.13
N LYS A 411 -3.41 -9.78 -1.02
CA LYS A 411 -2.59 -8.56 -1.05
C LYS A 411 -3.20 -7.41 -0.24
N LYS A 412 -4.53 -7.24 -0.27
CA LYS A 412 -5.21 -6.25 0.58
C LYS A 412 -5.05 -6.58 2.07
N HIS A 413 -5.07 -7.86 2.43
CA HIS A 413 -4.85 -8.34 3.80
C HIS A 413 -3.40 -8.10 4.25
N GLU A 414 -2.41 -8.34 3.39
CA GLU A 414 -1.00 -8.01 3.69
C GLU A 414 -0.79 -6.51 3.94
N ALA A 415 -1.45 -5.66 3.15
CA ALA A 415 -1.42 -4.21 3.36
C ALA A 415 -2.04 -3.83 4.73
N PHE A 416 -3.13 -4.50 5.11
CA PHE A 416 -3.73 -4.35 6.43
C PHE A 416 -2.81 -4.81 7.57
N GLU A 417 -2.09 -5.91 7.41
CA GLU A 417 -1.11 -6.39 8.41
C GLU A 417 0.02 -5.37 8.63
N SER A 418 0.49 -4.73 7.56
CA SER A 418 1.47 -3.65 7.65
C SER A 418 0.93 -2.42 8.40
N ASP A 419 -0.31 -2.01 8.10
CA ASP A 419 -0.99 -0.91 8.81
C ASP A 419 -1.21 -1.26 10.30
N LEU A 420 -1.62 -2.50 10.59
CA LEU A 420 -1.77 -3.00 11.96
C LEU A 420 -0.43 -2.94 12.70
N ALA A 421 0.68 -3.39 12.11
CA ALA A 421 2.00 -3.32 12.75
C ALA A 421 2.43 -1.87 13.07
N ALA A 422 2.13 -0.91 12.18
CA ALA A 422 2.45 0.50 12.40
C ALA A 422 1.67 1.12 13.58
N HIS A 423 0.54 0.54 13.96
CA HIS A 423 -0.30 1.02 15.07
C HIS A 423 0.09 0.44 16.44
N GLN A 424 1.03 -0.51 16.51
CA GLN A 424 1.49 -1.14 17.75
C GLN A 424 2.01 -0.11 18.77
N ASP A 425 2.92 0.77 18.35
CA ASP A 425 3.50 1.83 19.19
C ASP A 425 2.43 2.75 19.81
N ARG A 426 1.32 2.98 19.10
CA ARG A 426 0.21 3.79 19.63
C ARG A 426 -0.45 3.11 20.83
N VAL A 427 -0.67 1.80 20.77
CA VAL A 427 -1.30 1.03 21.87
C VAL A 427 -0.36 0.98 23.07
N GLU A 428 0.93 0.75 22.85
CA GLU A 428 1.96 0.77 23.89
C GLU A 428 2.01 2.14 24.61
N GLN A 429 1.94 3.24 23.86
CA GLN A 429 1.88 4.58 24.43
C GLN A 429 0.60 4.83 25.25
N ILE A 430 -0.56 4.33 24.81
CA ILE A 430 -1.82 4.45 25.56
C ILE A 430 -1.68 3.73 26.91
N ALA A 431 -1.13 2.51 26.91
CA ALA A 431 -0.88 1.74 28.12
C ALA A 431 0.13 2.41 29.06
N ALA A 432 1.24 2.94 28.51
CA ALA A 432 2.25 3.66 29.29
C ALA A 432 1.67 4.92 29.96
N ILE A 433 0.85 5.70 29.25
CA ILE A 433 0.20 6.89 29.82
C ILE A 433 -0.80 6.49 30.92
N ALA A 434 -1.57 5.41 30.73
CA ALA A 434 -2.48 4.91 31.75
C ALA A 434 -1.74 4.48 33.03
N GLN A 435 -0.60 3.80 32.88
CA GLN A 435 0.26 3.42 34.01
C GLN A 435 0.86 4.64 34.73
N GLU A 436 1.28 5.66 33.99
CA GLU A 436 1.78 6.92 34.55
C GLU A 436 0.69 7.66 35.34
N LEU A 437 -0.54 7.71 34.81
CA LEU A 437 -1.71 8.28 35.51
C LEU A 437 -2.01 7.53 36.82
N ASN A 438 -1.89 6.20 36.84
CA ASN A 438 -2.02 5.41 38.08
C ASN A 438 -0.92 5.73 39.09
N THR A 439 0.33 5.83 38.63
CA THR A 439 1.48 6.12 39.49
C THR A 439 1.35 7.50 40.17
N LEU A 440 0.70 8.44 39.49
CA LEU A 440 0.42 9.78 40.00
C LEU A 440 -0.90 9.87 40.78
N GLU A 441 -1.59 8.76 41.04
CA GLU A 441 -2.86 8.69 41.79
C GLU A 441 -3.95 9.60 41.19
N TYR A 442 -4.21 9.46 39.88
CA TYR A 442 -5.30 10.16 39.21
C TYR A 442 -6.68 9.74 39.78
N HIS A 443 -7.57 10.70 39.96
CA HIS A 443 -8.88 10.47 40.60
C HIS A 443 -9.77 9.47 39.84
N ASP A 444 -9.72 9.48 38.50
CA ASP A 444 -10.51 8.58 37.63
C ASP A 444 -9.65 7.48 36.99
N SER A 445 -8.61 7.04 37.70
CA SER A 445 -7.73 5.94 37.27
C SER A 445 -8.50 4.65 36.95
N ALA A 446 -9.60 4.37 37.64
CA ALA A 446 -10.41 3.17 37.40
C ALA A 446 -11.03 3.16 35.98
N SER A 447 -11.59 4.29 35.53
CA SER A 447 -12.16 4.43 34.19
C SER A 447 -11.08 4.36 33.11
N VAL A 448 -9.95 5.04 33.32
CA VAL A 448 -8.77 5.00 32.43
C VAL A 448 -8.28 3.57 32.26
N ASN A 449 -8.11 2.82 33.35
CA ASN A 449 -7.66 1.43 33.31
C ASN A 449 -8.66 0.51 32.62
N ALA A 450 -9.95 0.65 32.93
CA ALA A 450 -10.99 -0.12 32.27
C ALA A 450 -11.01 0.14 30.75
N ARG A 451 -10.80 1.38 30.32
CA ARG A 451 -10.71 1.73 28.90
C ARG A 451 -9.43 1.19 28.25
N CYS A 452 -8.29 1.36 28.90
CA CYS A 452 -7.02 0.82 28.42
C CYS A 452 -7.08 -0.69 28.25
N GLN A 453 -7.65 -1.41 29.24
CA GLN A 453 -7.82 -2.86 29.16
C GLN A 453 -8.68 -3.26 27.95
N ARG A 454 -9.81 -2.58 27.73
CA ARG A 454 -10.66 -2.85 26.54
C ARG A 454 -9.90 -2.66 25.23
N ILE A 455 -9.07 -1.63 25.14
CA ILE A 455 -8.23 -1.35 23.97
C ILE A 455 -7.19 -2.46 23.78
N CYS A 456 -6.49 -2.87 24.84
CA CYS A 456 -5.53 -3.98 24.78
C CYS A 456 -6.21 -5.31 24.40
N ASP A 457 -7.34 -5.64 25.02
CA ASP A 457 -8.11 -6.85 24.71
C ASP A 457 -8.58 -6.84 23.24
N GLN A 458 -9.03 -5.68 22.73
CA GLN A 458 -9.44 -5.53 21.34
C GLN A 458 -8.24 -5.67 20.39
N TRP A 459 -7.08 -5.12 20.76
CA TRP A 459 -5.85 -5.24 20.00
C TRP A 459 -5.39 -6.69 19.86
N ASP A 460 -5.38 -7.44 20.95
CA ASP A 460 -5.04 -8.86 20.96
C ASP A 460 -6.05 -9.68 20.12
N ARG A 461 -7.34 -9.35 20.22
CA ARG A 461 -8.38 -9.93 19.36
C ARG A 461 -8.14 -9.63 17.87
N LEU A 462 -7.81 -8.39 17.52
CA LEU A 462 -7.49 -8.02 16.14
C LEU A 462 -6.27 -8.78 15.62
N GLY A 463 -5.21 -8.90 16.41
CA GLY A 463 -4.02 -9.68 16.05
C GLY A 463 -4.36 -11.15 15.78
N THR A 464 -5.14 -11.78 16.68
CA THR A 464 -5.54 -13.19 16.51
C THR A 464 -6.48 -13.40 15.32
N LEU A 465 -7.46 -12.51 15.10
CA LEU A 465 -8.36 -12.56 13.95
C LEU A 465 -7.61 -12.36 12.63
N THR A 466 -6.63 -11.46 12.61
CA THR A 466 -5.78 -11.19 11.45
C THR A 466 -4.99 -12.44 11.06
N GLN A 467 -4.35 -13.09 12.03
CA GLN A 467 -3.61 -14.32 11.79
C GLN A 467 -4.50 -15.48 11.33
N ARG A 468 -5.69 -15.65 11.94
CA ARG A 468 -6.67 -16.65 11.53
C ARG A 468 -7.15 -16.42 10.09
N ARG A 469 -7.42 -15.16 9.73
CA ARG A 469 -7.83 -14.79 8.37
C ARG A 469 -6.72 -15.08 7.36
N ARG A 470 -5.46 -14.75 7.69
CA ARG A 470 -4.30 -15.06 6.84
C ARG A 470 -4.20 -16.56 6.55
N GLN A 471 -4.26 -17.39 7.59
CA GLN A 471 -4.22 -18.85 7.44
C GLN A 471 -5.37 -19.36 6.55
N ALA A 472 -6.58 -18.85 6.75
CA ALA A 472 -7.73 -19.24 5.94
C ALA A 472 -7.64 -18.78 4.47
N LEU A 473 -7.06 -17.60 4.21
CA LEU A 473 -6.79 -17.11 2.86
C LEU A 473 -5.70 -17.95 2.17
N ASP A 474 -4.62 -18.28 2.89
CA ASP A 474 -3.53 -19.12 2.39
C ASP A 474 -4.02 -20.54 2.04
N GLU A 475 -4.86 -21.13 2.90
CA GLU A 475 -5.46 -22.45 2.66
C GLU A 475 -6.39 -22.42 1.44
N ALA A 476 -7.27 -21.42 1.34
CA ALA A 476 -8.17 -21.25 0.20
C ALA A 476 -7.40 -21.03 -1.12
N GLU A 477 -6.33 -20.25 -1.09
CA GLU A 477 -5.49 -20.00 -2.27
C GLU A 477 -4.84 -21.30 -2.74
N LYS A 478 -4.25 -22.06 -1.81
CA LYS A 478 -3.60 -23.34 -2.12
C LYS A 478 -4.57 -24.34 -2.75
N ILE A 479 -5.81 -24.39 -2.26
CA ILE A 479 -6.84 -25.28 -2.82
C ILE A 479 -7.23 -24.84 -4.24
N LEU A 480 -7.48 -23.54 -4.45
CA LEU A 480 -7.83 -23.02 -5.77
C LEU A 480 -6.68 -23.16 -6.78
N GLU A 481 -5.42 -22.94 -6.37
CA GLU A 481 -4.25 -23.19 -7.21
C GLU A 481 -4.13 -24.66 -7.59
N LYS A 482 -4.41 -25.58 -6.67
CA LYS A 482 -4.41 -27.01 -6.98
C LYS A 482 -5.46 -27.34 -8.04
N ILE A 483 -6.67 -26.80 -7.93
CA ILE A 483 -7.73 -26.99 -8.94
C ILE A 483 -7.31 -26.40 -10.29
N ASP A 484 -6.76 -25.19 -10.30
CA ASP A 484 -6.31 -24.49 -11.51
C ASP A 484 -5.24 -25.30 -12.28
N VAL A 485 -4.26 -25.85 -11.56
CA VAL A 485 -3.22 -26.72 -12.14
C VAL A 485 -3.81 -28.00 -12.71
N LEU A 486 -4.75 -28.65 -12.01
CA LEU A 486 -5.42 -29.85 -12.51
C LEU A 486 -6.28 -29.56 -13.75
N HIS A 487 -6.99 -28.43 -13.78
CA HIS A 487 -7.74 -27.97 -14.95
C HIS A 487 -6.85 -27.71 -16.16
N LEU A 488 -5.72 -27.05 -15.96
CA LEU A 488 -4.76 -26.79 -17.04
C LEU A 488 -4.15 -28.09 -17.58
N GLU A 489 -3.77 -29.01 -16.69
CA GLU A 489 -3.19 -30.30 -17.08
C GLU A 489 -4.20 -31.17 -17.85
N PHE A 490 -5.47 -31.18 -17.42
CA PHE A 490 -6.54 -31.81 -18.18
C PHE A 490 -6.66 -31.19 -19.58
N ALA A 491 -6.74 -29.86 -19.70
CA ALA A 491 -6.90 -29.19 -20.99
C ALA A 491 -5.73 -29.50 -21.94
N LYS A 492 -4.51 -29.48 -21.42
CA LYS A 492 -3.28 -29.78 -22.16
C LYS A 492 -3.24 -31.21 -22.71
N ARG A 493 -3.72 -32.20 -21.95
CA ARG A 493 -3.69 -33.62 -22.35
C ARG A 493 -4.94 -34.05 -23.13
N ALA A 494 -6.10 -33.49 -22.78
CA ALA A 494 -7.37 -33.79 -23.44
C ALA A 494 -7.38 -33.38 -24.92
N ALA A 495 -6.77 -32.25 -25.29
CA ALA A 495 -6.75 -31.77 -26.67
C ALA A 495 -6.04 -32.73 -27.66
N PRO A 496 -4.75 -33.11 -27.46
CA PRO A 496 -4.08 -34.05 -28.36
C PRO A 496 -4.72 -35.44 -28.30
N PHE A 497 -5.18 -35.90 -27.13
CA PHE A 497 -5.88 -37.17 -27.01
C PHE A 497 -7.22 -37.17 -27.79
N ASN A 498 -7.98 -36.07 -27.73
CA ASN A 498 -9.20 -35.92 -28.53
C ASN A 498 -8.90 -36.00 -30.03
N ASN A 499 -7.86 -35.31 -30.51
CA ASN A 499 -7.47 -35.37 -31.93
C ASN A 499 -7.06 -36.79 -32.34
N TRP A 500 -6.35 -37.50 -31.47
CA TRP A 500 -6.01 -38.90 -31.70
C TRP A 500 -7.25 -39.80 -31.79
N LEU A 501 -8.26 -39.60 -30.92
CA LEU A 501 -9.53 -40.32 -30.99
C LEU A 501 -10.28 -40.06 -32.30
N ASP A 502 -10.31 -38.80 -32.75
CA ASP A 502 -10.98 -38.42 -33.99
C ASP A 502 -10.28 -39.06 -35.20
N GLY A 503 -8.95 -38.97 -35.30
CA GLY A 503 -8.19 -39.62 -36.38
C GLY A 503 -8.30 -41.15 -36.36
N THR A 504 -8.23 -41.77 -35.18
CA THR A 504 -8.42 -43.22 -35.01
C THR A 504 -9.79 -43.67 -35.50
N ARG A 505 -10.83 -42.89 -35.21
CA ARG A 505 -12.19 -43.19 -35.67
C ARG A 505 -12.28 -43.14 -37.20
N GLU A 506 -11.63 -42.17 -37.85
CA GLU A 506 -11.55 -42.08 -39.30
C GLU A 506 -10.84 -43.31 -39.89
N ASP A 507 -9.67 -43.68 -39.36
CA ASP A 507 -8.88 -44.82 -39.83
C ASP A 507 -9.63 -46.16 -39.69
N LEU A 508 -10.40 -46.36 -38.61
CA LEU A 508 -11.14 -47.61 -38.38
C LEU A 508 -12.32 -47.78 -39.36
N VAL A 509 -12.93 -46.66 -39.78
CA VAL A 509 -14.07 -46.65 -40.71
C VAL A 509 -13.62 -46.55 -42.17
N ASP A 510 -12.33 -46.29 -42.42
CA ASP A 510 -11.79 -46.09 -43.76
C ASP A 510 -12.02 -47.27 -44.70
N MET A 511 -12.42 -46.98 -45.93
CA MET A 511 -12.78 -47.99 -46.93
C MET A 511 -11.54 -48.40 -47.72
N PHE A 512 -11.24 -49.69 -47.76
CA PHE A 512 -10.06 -50.22 -48.46
C PHE A 512 -10.43 -51.08 -49.66
N ILE A 513 -9.55 -51.11 -50.66
CA ILE A 513 -9.69 -51.96 -51.85
C ILE A 513 -8.41 -52.79 -51.95
N VAL A 514 -8.56 -54.12 -51.97
CA VAL A 514 -7.45 -55.08 -52.04
C VAL A 514 -7.69 -56.09 -53.16
N HIS A 515 -6.62 -56.48 -53.84
CA HIS A 515 -6.67 -57.38 -54.99
C HIS A 515 -5.79 -58.62 -54.78
N THR A 516 -4.93 -58.59 -53.75
CA THR A 516 -3.97 -59.63 -53.43
C THR A 516 -3.99 -60.03 -51.95
N MET A 517 -3.49 -61.24 -51.67
CA MET A 517 -3.32 -61.76 -50.30
C MET A 517 -2.32 -60.95 -49.46
N GLU A 518 -1.29 -60.39 -50.10
CA GLU A 518 -0.23 -59.63 -49.42
C GLU A 518 -0.75 -58.28 -48.92
N GLU A 519 -1.55 -57.58 -49.73
CA GLU A 519 -2.17 -56.31 -49.35
C GLU A 519 -3.10 -56.46 -48.14
N ILE A 520 -3.98 -57.46 -48.13
CA ILE A 520 -4.88 -57.68 -47.00
C ILE A 520 -4.13 -58.11 -45.73
N GLN A 521 -3.06 -58.92 -45.87
CA GLN A 521 -2.22 -59.28 -44.75
C GLN A 521 -1.51 -58.05 -44.16
N GLY A 522 -1.00 -57.15 -45.00
CA GLY A 522 -0.39 -55.89 -44.56
C GLY A 522 -1.37 -55.00 -43.78
N LEU A 523 -2.63 -54.90 -44.22
CA LEU A 523 -3.67 -54.18 -43.48
C LEU A 523 -4.01 -54.84 -42.13
N MET A 524 -4.03 -56.18 -42.07
CA MET A 524 -4.25 -56.92 -40.83
C MET A 524 -3.10 -56.74 -39.85
N ASP A 525 -1.86 -56.76 -40.32
CA ASP A 525 -0.66 -56.56 -39.49
C ASP A 525 -0.61 -55.12 -38.96
N ALA A 526 -0.94 -54.13 -39.80
CA ALA A 526 -1.08 -52.73 -39.37
C ALA A 526 -2.18 -52.56 -38.31
N HIS A 527 -3.34 -53.22 -38.49
CA HIS A 527 -4.42 -53.19 -37.50
C HIS A 527 -4.03 -53.90 -36.19
N ALA A 528 -3.28 -55.01 -36.27
CA ALA A 528 -2.75 -55.70 -35.09
C ALA A 528 -1.74 -54.84 -34.32
N ALA A 529 -0.84 -54.15 -35.03
CA ALA A 529 0.10 -53.21 -34.44
C ALA A 529 -0.63 -52.02 -33.77
N PHE A 530 -1.67 -51.48 -34.41
CA PHE A 530 -2.54 -50.48 -33.81
C PHE A 530 -3.23 -51.00 -32.53
N LYS A 531 -3.78 -52.22 -32.53
CA LYS A 531 -4.40 -52.79 -31.32
C LYS A 531 -3.43 -52.93 -30.15
N ALA A 532 -2.14 -53.12 -30.42
CA ALA A 532 -1.12 -53.18 -29.38
C ALA A 532 -0.94 -51.83 -28.64
N THR A 533 -1.24 -50.69 -29.29
CA THR A 533 -1.13 -49.35 -28.67
C THR A 533 -2.36 -48.99 -27.81
N LEU A 534 -3.50 -49.69 -27.98
CA LEU A 534 -4.74 -49.40 -27.23
C LEU A 534 -4.57 -49.53 -25.71
N GLY A 535 -3.66 -50.38 -25.24
CA GLY A 535 -3.36 -50.50 -23.81
C GLY A 535 -2.70 -49.26 -23.21
N GLU A 536 -1.87 -48.56 -23.98
CA GLU A 536 -1.28 -47.29 -23.58
C GLU A 536 -2.30 -46.15 -23.67
N ALA A 537 -3.11 -46.14 -24.73
CA ALA A 537 -4.20 -45.18 -24.89
C ALA A 537 -5.25 -45.30 -23.76
N ASP A 538 -5.57 -46.51 -23.29
CA ASP A 538 -6.49 -46.71 -22.16
C ASP A 538 -5.90 -46.15 -20.85
N LYS A 539 -4.58 -46.32 -20.63
CA LYS A 539 -3.90 -45.71 -19.47
C LYS A 539 -3.94 -44.18 -19.54
N GLU A 540 -3.70 -43.60 -20.72
CA GLU A 540 -3.78 -42.16 -20.94
C GLU A 540 -5.19 -41.63 -20.69
N TYR A 541 -6.22 -42.29 -21.26
CA TYR A 541 -7.62 -41.99 -21.02
C TYR A 541 -7.98 -42.00 -19.52
N ASN A 542 -7.62 -43.08 -18.81
CA ASN A 542 -7.90 -43.22 -17.38
C ASN A 542 -7.18 -42.14 -16.55
N SER A 543 -5.97 -41.75 -16.96
CA SER A 543 -5.22 -40.68 -16.31
C SER A 543 -5.86 -39.31 -16.53
N ILE A 544 -6.27 -38.98 -17.76
CA ILE A 544 -6.96 -37.72 -18.09
C ILE A 544 -8.30 -37.60 -17.34
N VAL A 545 -9.13 -38.65 -17.37
CA VAL A 545 -10.41 -38.68 -16.64
C VAL A 545 -10.18 -38.67 -15.12
N GLY A 546 -9.09 -39.26 -14.65
CA GLY A 546 -8.66 -39.23 -13.25
C GLY A 546 -8.44 -37.81 -12.72
N LEU A 547 -7.89 -36.90 -13.54
CA LEU A 547 -7.70 -35.49 -13.16
C LEU A 547 -9.04 -34.80 -12.85
N VAL A 548 -10.06 -35.04 -13.67
CA VAL A 548 -11.40 -34.46 -13.46
C VAL A 548 -12.04 -35.01 -12.20
N ARG A 549 -11.91 -36.32 -11.93
CA ARG A 549 -12.40 -36.94 -10.69
C ARG A 549 -11.70 -36.37 -9.45
N GLU A 550 -10.41 -36.07 -9.55
CA GLU A 550 -9.68 -35.43 -8.45
C GLU A 550 -10.21 -34.02 -8.19
N VAL A 551 -10.46 -33.23 -9.24
CA VAL A 551 -11.09 -31.91 -9.11
C VAL A 551 -12.48 -32.03 -8.49
N GLU A 552 -13.33 -32.93 -8.98
CA GLU A 552 -14.67 -33.18 -8.41
C GLU A 552 -14.60 -33.52 -6.93
N SER A 553 -13.64 -34.36 -6.53
CA SER A 553 -13.41 -34.71 -5.13
C SER A 553 -13.03 -33.48 -4.29
N ILE A 554 -12.12 -32.64 -4.77
CA ILE A 554 -11.68 -31.43 -4.07
C ILE A 554 -12.84 -30.43 -3.96
N VAL A 555 -13.55 -30.17 -5.07
CA VAL A 555 -14.68 -29.24 -5.10
C VAL A 555 -15.80 -29.70 -4.16
N LYS A 556 -16.09 -31.00 -4.11
CA LYS A 556 -17.08 -31.58 -3.20
C LYS A 556 -16.65 -31.51 -1.74
N GLN A 557 -15.37 -31.74 -1.46
CA GLN A 557 -14.81 -31.68 -0.10
C GLN A 557 -14.86 -30.27 0.48
N TYR A 558 -14.52 -29.25 -0.32
CA TYR A 558 -14.41 -27.86 0.14
C TYR A 558 -15.60 -26.97 -0.25
N GLN A 559 -16.62 -27.51 -0.94
CA GLN A 559 -17.83 -26.82 -1.39
C GLN A 559 -17.54 -25.54 -2.20
N ILE A 560 -16.66 -25.64 -3.20
CA ILE A 560 -16.19 -24.49 -3.99
C ILE A 560 -17.20 -24.15 -5.09
N PRO A 561 -17.83 -22.96 -5.07
CA PRO A 561 -18.78 -22.56 -6.10
C PRO A 561 -18.10 -22.42 -7.46
N GLY A 562 -18.67 -23.03 -8.51
CA GLY A 562 -18.14 -22.93 -9.87
C GLY A 562 -16.78 -23.61 -10.11
N GLY A 563 -16.27 -24.39 -9.15
CA GLY A 563 -14.95 -25.03 -9.25
C GLY A 563 -14.87 -26.18 -10.26
N LEU A 564 -16.00 -26.65 -10.81
CA LEU A 564 -16.05 -27.72 -11.82
C LEU A 564 -15.88 -27.22 -13.25
N GLU A 565 -16.05 -25.93 -13.50
CA GLU A 565 -15.93 -25.36 -14.84
C GLU A 565 -14.46 -25.14 -15.19
N ASN A 566 -14.00 -25.78 -16.25
CA ASN A 566 -12.62 -25.64 -16.73
C ASN A 566 -12.50 -24.38 -17.62
N PRO A 567 -11.66 -23.39 -17.26
CA PRO A 567 -11.51 -22.16 -18.03
C PRO A 567 -10.61 -22.31 -19.28
N TYR A 568 -9.88 -23.42 -19.42
CA TYR A 568 -8.87 -23.60 -20.47
C TYR A 568 -9.35 -24.43 -21.66
N THR A 569 -10.47 -25.13 -21.54
CA THR A 569 -11.02 -25.97 -22.61
C THR A 569 -12.53 -26.12 -22.48
N THR A 570 -13.21 -26.30 -23.61
CA THR A 570 -14.64 -26.66 -23.67
C THR A 570 -14.87 -28.17 -23.63
N LEU A 571 -13.82 -28.97 -23.80
CA LEU A 571 -13.91 -30.43 -23.77
C LEU A 571 -14.21 -30.93 -22.36
N THR A 572 -15.15 -31.86 -22.25
CA THR A 572 -15.49 -32.51 -20.98
C THR A 572 -14.99 -33.95 -20.92
N ALA A 573 -14.85 -34.49 -19.70
CA ALA A 573 -14.53 -35.92 -19.53
C ALA A 573 -15.60 -36.83 -20.17
N LEU A 574 -16.86 -36.38 -20.23
CA LEU A 574 -17.95 -37.10 -20.87
C LEU A 574 -17.75 -37.20 -22.39
N ASP A 575 -17.30 -36.12 -23.03
CA ASP A 575 -17.02 -36.11 -24.48
C ASP A 575 -15.93 -37.13 -24.84
N LEU A 576 -14.84 -37.14 -24.07
CA LEU A 576 -13.75 -38.12 -24.23
C LEU A 576 -14.23 -39.55 -23.96
N THR A 577 -15.04 -39.75 -22.92
CA THR A 577 -15.61 -41.07 -22.57
C THR A 577 -16.45 -41.63 -23.73
N LYS A 578 -17.28 -40.78 -24.34
CA LYS A 578 -18.11 -41.17 -25.49
C LYS A 578 -17.25 -41.57 -26.69
N LYS A 579 -16.29 -40.72 -27.09
CA LYS A 579 -15.40 -41.01 -28.21
C LYS A 579 -14.53 -42.25 -27.98
N TRP A 580 -14.03 -42.45 -26.75
CA TRP A 580 -13.28 -43.65 -26.39
C TRP A 580 -14.12 -44.93 -26.49
N SER A 581 -15.38 -44.88 -26.04
CA SER A 581 -16.33 -45.98 -26.21
C SER A 581 -16.57 -46.31 -27.69
N ASP A 582 -16.71 -45.29 -28.54
CA ASP A 582 -16.93 -45.48 -29.98
C ASP A 582 -15.72 -46.19 -30.62
N VAL A 583 -14.49 -45.74 -30.34
CA VAL A 583 -13.26 -46.41 -30.82
C VAL A 583 -13.21 -47.87 -30.37
N ARG A 584 -13.52 -48.17 -29.10
CA ARG A 584 -13.53 -49.54 -28.57
C ARG A 584 -14.57 -50.45 -29.25
N GLN A 585 -15.68 -49.89 -29.73
CA GLN A 585 -16.68 -50.64 -30.49
C GLN A 585 -16.29 -50.85 -31.95
N LEU A 586 -15.59 -49.89 -32.55
CA LEU A 586 -15.15 -49.96 -33.95
C LEU A 586 -14.02 -50.96 -34.17
N VAL A 587 -13.14 -51.18 -33.18
CA VAL A 587 -12.00 -52.10 -33.31
C VAL A 587 -12.45 -53.54 -33.63
N PRO A 588 -13.36 -54.18 -32.88
CA PRO A 588 -13.87 -55.51 -33.24
C PRO A 588 -14.63 -55.54 -34.58
N GLN A 589 -15.29 -54.44 -34.96
CA GLN A 589 -15.97 -54.34 -36.26
C GLN A 589 -14.95 -54.36 -37.41
N ARG A 590 -13.85 -53.62 -37.25
CA ARG A 590 -12.74 -53.58 -38.22
C ARG A 590 -12.08 -54.96 -38.36
N ASP A 591 -11.85 -55.66 -37.25
CA ASP A 591 -11.39 -57.06 -37.25
C ASP A 591 -12.31 -57.97 -38.08
N GLY A 592 -13.63 -57.83 -37.91
CA GLY A 592 -14.63 -58.57 -38.68
C GLY A 592 -14.57 -58.29 -40.18
N THR A 593 -14.47 -57.02 -40.57
CA THR A 593 -14.37 -56.60 -41.98
C THR A 593 -13.08 -57.10 -42.64
N LEU A 594 -11.94 -56.98 -41.97
CA LEU A 594 -10.65 -57.46 -42.48
C LEU A 594 -10.64 -59.00 -42.62
N ALA A 595 -11.21 -59.72 -41.65
CA ALA A 595 -11.30 -61.18 -41.71
C ALA A 595 -12.23 -61.66 -42.84
N ALA A 596 -13.31 -60.94 -43.13
CA ALA A 596 -14.20 -61.25 -44.23
C ALA A 596 -13.49 -61.05 -45.59
N GLU A 597 -12.76 -59.95 -45.76
CA GLU A 597 -12.01 -59.70 -46.99
C GLU A 597 -10.84 -60.69 -47.14
N LEU A 598 -10.14 -61.06 -46.07
CA LEU A 598 -9.11 -62.11 -46.11
C LEU A 598 -9.67 -63.42 -46.65
N ARG A 599 -10.84 -63.86 -46.16
CA ARG A 599 -11.49 -65.09 -46.65
C ARG A 599 -11.83 -64.99 -48.13
N LYS A 600 -12.31 -63.83 -48.58
CA LYS A 600 -12.59 -63.59 -50.00
C LYS A 600 -11.32 -63.68 -50.84
N GLN A 601 -10.22 -63.05 -50.42
CA GLN A 601 -8.95 -63.12 -51.13
C GLN A 601 -8.34 -64.54 -51.12
N GLN A 602 -8.51 -65.31 -50.04
CA GLN A 602 -8.13 -66.73 -49.99
C GLN A 602 -8.91 -67.57 -51.01
N ASN A 603 -10.22 -67.33 -51.14
CA ASN A 603 -11.04 -68.00 -52.15
C ASN A 603 -10.62 -67.60 -53.56
N ASN A 604 -10.34 -66.32 -53.79
CA ASN A 604 -9.85 -65.83 -55.09
C ASN A 604 -8.52 -66.49 -55.47
N GLU A 605 -7.61 -66.61 -54.52
CA GLU A 605 -6.32 -67.27 -54.72
C GLU A 605 -6.47 -68.77 -55.03
N LEU A 606 -7.42 -69.45 -54.37
CA LEU A 606 -7.77 -70.84 -54.68
C LEU A 606 -8.29 -70.98 -56.12
N LEU A 607 -9.19 -70.10 -56.55
CA LEU A 607 -9.74 -70.10 -57.91
C LEU A 607 -8.65 -69.88 -58.97
N ARG A 608 -7.71 -68.94 -58.73
CA ARG A 608 -6.55 -68.74 -59.61
C ARG A 608 -5.74 -70.03 -59.79
N ARG A 609 -5.45 -70.74 -58.70
CA ARG A 609 -4.68 -71.98 -58.75
C ARG A 609 -5.45 -73.11 -59.44
N GLN A 610 -6.73 -73.27 -59.12
CA GLN A 610 -7.57 -74.30 -59.76
C GLN A 610 -7.68 -74.09 -61.27
N PHE A 611 -7.90 -72.85 -61.71
CA PHE A 611 -7.92 -72.52 -63.14
C PHE A 611 -6.58 -72.84 -63.79
N ALA A 612 -5.47 -72.40 -63.18
CA ALA A 612 -4.14 -72.61 -63.74
C ALA A 612 -3.74 -74.09 -63.81
N GLU A 613 -4.03 -74.87 -62.77
CA GLU A 613 -3.76 -76.31 -62.73
C GLU A 613 -4.45 -77.03 -63.90
N LYS A 614 -5.73 -76.73 -64.13
CA LYS A 614 -6.50 -77.32 -65.22
C LYS A 614 -6.08 -76.79 -66.59
N ALA A 615 -5.88 -75.47 -66.72
CA ALA A 615 -5.46 -74.83 -67.97
C ALA A 615 -4.08 -75.31 -68.44
N ASN A 616 -3.12 -75.48 -67.52
CA ASN A 616 -1.78 -75.97 -67.82
C ASN A 616 -1.74 -77.46 -68.23
N VAL A 617 -2.83 -78.20 -68.04
CA VAL A 617 -3.00 -79.56 -68.58
C VAL A 617 -3.70 -79.53 -69.93
N VAL A 618 -4.78 -78.76 -70.05
CA VAL A 618 -5.60 -78.67 -71.26
C VAL A 618 -4.86 -78.00 -72.42
N GLY A 619 -4.17 -76.88 -72.19
CA GLY A 619 -3.46 -76.15 -73.23
C GLY A 619 -2.43 -77.01 -73.99
N PRO A 620 -1.44 -77.60 -73.28
CA PRO A 620 -0.47 -78.49 -73.91
C PRO A 620 -1.06 -79.77 -74.49
N TRP A 621 -2.25 -80.19 -74.05
CA TRP A 621 -2.96 -81.31 -74.67
C TRP A 621 -3.51 -80.90 -76.05
N ILE A 622 -4.17 -79.73 -76.14
CA ILE A 622 -4.71 -79.19 -77.40
C ILE A 622 -3.60 -79.02 -78.43
N GLU A 623 -2.48 -78.41 -78.04
CA GLU A 623 -1.32 -78.20 -78.92
C GLU A 623 -0.80 -79.53 -79.49
N ARG A 624 -0.61 -80.55 -78.63
CA ARG A 624 -0.14 -81.88 -79.05
C ARG A 624 -1.12 -82.58 -80.01
N GLN A 625 -2.43 -82.47 -79.77
CA GLN A 625 -3.42 -83.06 -80.67
C GLN A 625 -3.45 -82.33 -82.02
N LEU A 626 -3.34 -81.00 -82.01
CA LEU A 626 -3.33 -80.18 -83.22
C LEU A 626 -2.12 -80.51 -84.10
N ASP A 627 -0.94 -80.66 -83.49
CA ASP A 627 0.28 -81.08 -84.18
C ASP A 627 0.14 -82.49 -84.77
N ALA A 628 -0.43 -83.44 -84.01
CA ALA A 628 -0.64 -84.81 -84.47
C ALA A 628 -1.63 -84.90 -85.65
N VAL A 629 -2.75 -84.17 -85.58
CA VAL A 629 -3.77 -84.11 -86.65
C VAL A 629 -3.18 -83.46 -87.90
N THR A 630 -2.39 -82.40 -87.74
CA THR A 630 -1.68 -81.75 -88.85
C THR A 630 -0.68 -82.70 -89.51
N ALA A 631 0.05 -83.49 -88.73
CA ALA A 631 0.99 -84.49 -89.25
C ALA A 631 0.31 -85.60 -90.09
N ILE A 632 -0.93 -85.99 -89.75
CA ILE A 632 -1.70 -86.99 -90.50
C ILE A 632 -2.23 -86.41 -91.82
N GLY A 633 -2.74 -85.17 -91.81
CA GLY A 633 -3.19 -84.48 -93.01
C GLY A 633 -2.10 -84.34 -94.08
N LEU A 634 -0.82 -84.29 -93.67
CA LEU A 634 0.34 -84.25 -94.58
C LEU A 634 0.64 -85.60 -95.27
N GLY A 635 -0.12 -86.66 -94.99
CA GLY A 635 -0.11 -87.91 -95.76
C GLY A 635 1.18 -88.73 -95.65
N LEU A 636 1.98 -88.53 -94.59
CA LEU A 636 3.33 -89.09 -94.48
C LEU A 636 3.36 -90.60 -94.15
N GLN A 637 2.27 -91.23 -93.69
CA GLN A 637 2.26 -92.64 -93.30
C GLN A 637 0.87 -93.30 -93.38
N GLY A 638 0.81 -94.54 -93.87
CA GLY A 638 -0.37 -95.43 -93.83
C GLY A 638 -1.29 -95.35 -95.06
N THR A 639 -2.23 -96.28 -95.18
CA THR A 639 -3.29 -96.26 -96.21
C THR A 639 -4.30 -95.13 -95.92
N LEU A 640 -5.13 -94.76 -96.90
CA LEU A 640 -6.18 -93.76 -96.70
C LEU A 640 -7.17 -94.21 -95.61
N GLU A 641 -7.46 -95.50 -95.56
CA GLU A 641 -8.27 -96.14 -94.53
C GLU A 641 -7.63 -96.01 -93.14
N ASP A 642 -6.31 -96.24 -93.02
CA ASP A 642 -5.59 -96.09 -91.75
C ASP A 642 -5.49 -94.62 -91.30
N GLN A 643 -5.41 -93.68 -92.24
CA GLN A 643 -5.41 -92.26 -91.96
C GLN A 643 -6.80 -91.80 -91.49
N LEU A 644 -7.86 -92.24 -92.16
CA LEU A 644 -9.24 -91.96 -91.78
C LEU A 644 -9.58 -92.57 -90.41
N HIS A 645 -9.17 -93.82 -90.17
CA HIS A 645 -9.37 -94.49 -88.89
C HIS A 645 -8.70 -93.72 -87.74
N ARG A 646 -7.41 -93.35 -87.90
CA ARG A 646 -6.69 -92.55 -86.90
C ARG A 646 -7.32 -91.18 -86.69
N LEU A 647 -7.75 -90.48 -87.74
CA LEU A 647 -8.44 -89.19 -87.59
C LEU A 647 -9.77 -89.34 -86.84
N LYS A 648 -10.53 -90.42 -87.08
CA LYS A 648 -11.75 -90.75 -86.32
C LYS A 648 -11.45 -91.12 -84.86
N GLU A 649 -10.32 -91.76 -84.58
CA GLU A 649 -9.84 -91.98 -83.19
C GLU A 649 -9.53 -90.66 -82.49
N TYR A 650 -8.83 -89.72 -83.17
CA TYR A 650 -8.58 -88.38 -82.63
C TYR A 650 -9.86 -87.58 -82.44
N GLU A 651 -10.82 -87.68 -83.36
CA GLU A 651 -12.14 -87.08 -83.23
C GLU A 651 -12.85 -87.59 -81.96
N GLN A 652 -12.87 -88.91 -81.76
CA GLN A 652 -13.45 -89.53 -80.57
C GLN A 652 -12.71 -89.13 -79.28
N ALA A 653 -11.39 -89.03 -79.32
CA ALA A 653 -10.59 -88.57 -78.19
C ALA A 653 -10.92 -87.12 -77.81
N VAL A 654 -11.14 -86.23 -78.80
CA VAL A 654 -11.59 -84.85 -78.57
C VAL A 654 -12.99 -84.80 -77.95
N TYR A 655 -13.93 -85.61 -78.43
CA TYR A 655 -15.26 -85.69 -77.82
C TYR A 655 -15.22 -86.15 -76.36
N GLN A 656 -14.38 -87.15 -76.04
CA GLN A 656 -14.21 -87.63 -74.66
C GLN A 656 -13.54 -86.58 -73.77
N TYR A 657 -12.60 -85.80 -74.32
CA TYR A 657 -11.84 -84.81 -73.56
C TYR A 657 -12.64 -83.53 -73.28
N LYS A 658 -13.72 -83.26 -74.04
CA LYS A 658 -14.59 -82.08 -73.92
C LYS A 658 -15.03 -81.76 -72.48
N ALA A 659 -15.29 -82.78 -71.66
CA ALA A 659 -15.71 -82.59 -70.26
C ALA A 659 -14.68 -81.80 -69.43
N HIS A 660 -13.38 -81.93 -69.71
CA HIS A 660 -12.32 -81.18 -69.03
C HIS A 660 -12.33 -79.70 -69.40
N LEU A 661 -12.69 -79.37 -70.64
CA LEU A 661 -12.84 -77.98 -71.08
C LEU A 661 -14.10 -77.34 -70.46
N GLU A 662 -15.20 -78.08 -70.36
CA GLU A 662 -16.43 -77.63 -69.69
C GLU A 662 -16.21 -77.40 -68.19
N GLU A 663 -15.40 -78.23 -67.52
CA GLU A 663 -14.99 -78.00 -66.14
C GLU A 663 -14.18 -76.71 -66.01
N LEU A 664 -13.22 -76.47 -66.92
CA LEU A 664 -12.40 -75.26 -66.92
C LEU A 664 -13.25 -73.99 -67.17
N GLU A 665 -14.25 -74.07 -68.03
CA GLU A 665 -15.19 -72.98 -68.32
C GLU A 665 -16.02 -72.59 -67.07
N LYS A 666 -16.47 -73.58 -66.28
CA LYS A 666 -17.14 -73.33 -64.99
C LYS A 666 -16.22 -72.63 -63.98
N ILE A 667 -14.95 -73.06 -63.91
CA ILE A 667 -13.97 -72.41 -63.03
C ILE A 667 -13.71 -70.97 -63.52
N HIS A 668 -13.61 -70.74 -64.84
CA HIS A 668 -13.44 -69.41 -65.40
C HIS A 668 -14.61 -68.48 -65.09
N GLN A 669 -15.84 -68.98 -65.16
CA GLN A 669 -17.03 -68.23 -64.75
C GLN A 669 -16.93 -67.79 -63.29
N ALA A 670 -16.54 -68.70 -62.38
CA ALA A 670 -16.34 -68.36 -60.97
C ALA A 670 -15.20 -67.33 -60.76
N VAL A 671 -14.14 -67.38 -61.56
CA VAL A 671 -13.05 -66.39 -61.57
C VAL A 671 -13.56 -65.00 -61.99
N GLN A 672 -14.42 -64.92 -63.01
CA GLN A 672 -15.04 -63.67 -63.47
C GLN A 672 -16.04 -63.11 -62.45
N GLU A 673 -16.90 -63.95 -61.88
CA GLU A 673 -17.84 -63.58 -60.81
C GLU A 673 -17.09 -63.12 -59.55
N GLY A 674 -15.92 -63.68 -59.29
CA GLY A 674 -14.97 -63.23 -58.27
C GLY A 674 -14.22 -61.93 -58.60
N MET A 675 -14.46 -61.33 -59.77
CA MET A 675 -13.79 -60.14 -60.29
C MET A 675 -12.26 -60.28 -60.37
N ILE A 676 -11.78 -61.47 -60.73
CA ILE A 676 -10.36 -61.80 -60.84
C ILE A 676 -9.94 -61.71 -62.31
N PHE A 677 -9.13 -60.70 -62.64
CA PHE A 677 -8.72 -60.45 -64.03
C PHE A 677 -7.35 -61.02 -64.38
N GLU A 678 -6.52 -61.30 -63.38
CA GLU A 678 -5.14 -61.74 -63.56
C GLU A 678 -4.87 -63.06 -62.85
N ASN A 679 -4.17 -63.96 -63.55
CA ASN A 679 -3.71 -65.22 -63.03
C ASN A 679 -2.20 -65.40 -63.29
N ARG A 680 -1.40 -65.31 -62.23
CA ARG A 680 0.06 -65.45 -62.29
C ARG A 680 0.57 -66.89 -62.43
N TYR A 681 -0.32 -67.88 -62.34
CA TYR A 681 0.03 -69.30 -62.31
C TYR A 681 -0.07 -70.00 -63.68
N THR A 682 -0.56 -69.32 -64.70
CA THR A 682 -0.68 -69.85 -66.06
C THR A 682 -0.52 -68.74 -67.10
N GLN A 683 0.02 -69.10 -68.27
CA GLN A 683 0.07 -68.23 -69.45
C GLN A 683 -1.16 -68.42 -70.35
N TYR A 684 -1.93 -69.49 -70.12
CA TYR A 684 -3.13 -69.79 -70.88
C TYR A 684 -4.31 -68.99 -70.32
N THR A 685 -4.95 -68.20 -71.17
CA THR A 685 -6.25 -67.58 -70.88
C THR A 685 -7.37 -68.46 -71.42
N MET A 686 -8.58 -68.33 -70.87
CA MET A 686 -9.70 -69.11 -71.38
C MET A 686 -9.94 -68.86 -72.88
N GLU A 687 -9.71 -67.63 -73.34
CA GLU A 687 -9.81 -67.27 -74.75
C GLU A 687 -8.79 -68.02 -75.61
N THR A 688 -7.53 -68.10 -75.19
CA THR A 688 -6.50 -68.86 -75.94
C THR A 688 -6.83 -70.35 -76.05
N LEU A 689 -7.46 -70.93 -75.01
CA LEU A 689 -7.85 -72.34 -75.00
C LEU A 689 -9.08 -72.61 -75.87
N ARG A 690 -10.07 -71.69 -75.88
CA ARG A 690 -11.25 -71.79 -76.76
C ARG A 690 -10.84 -71.77 -78.23
N VAL A 691 -10.02 -70.79 -78.62
CA VAL A 691 -9.53 -70.68 -80.00
C VAL A 691 -8.74 -71.93 -80.39
N GLY A 692 -7.83 -72.40 -79.52
CA GLY A 692 -7.08 -73.62 -79.78
C GLY A 692 -7.98 -74.86 -79.95
N TRP A 693 -9.01 -74.99 -79.13
CA TRP A 693 -9.97 -76.10 -79.20
C TRP A 693 -10.83 -76.07 -80.47
N GLU A 694 -11.35 -74.89 -80.84
CA GLU A 694 -12.13 -74.70 -82.07
C GLU A 694 -11.29 -74.97 -83.32
N GLN A 695 -10.03 -74.52 -83.32
CA GLN A 695 -9.09 -74.79 -84.39
C GLN A 695 -8.78 -76.29 -84.52
N LEU A 696 -8.62 -77.00 -83.39
CA LEU A 696 -8.44 -78.46 -83.39
C LEU A 696 -9.63 -79.20 -84.00
N LEU A 697 -10.86 -78.89 -83.55
CA LEU A 697 -12.08 -79.48 -84.11
C LEU A 697 -12.21 -79.23 -85.61
N THR A 698 -11.96 -77.99 -86.03
CA THR A 698 -12.02 -77.60 -87.44
C THR A 698 -10.96 -78.35 -88.26
N SER A 699 -9.74 -78.48 -87.74
CA SER A 699 -8.63 -79.19 -88.38
C SER A 699 -8.94 -80.69 -88.55
N ILE A 700 -9.47 -81.34 -87.51
CA ILE A 700 -9.89 -82.75 -87.57
C ILE A 700 -10.97 -82.95 -88.64
N ASN A 701 -12.05 -82.17 -88.58
CA ASN A 701 -13.17 -82.31 -89.52
C ASN A 701 -12.75 -82.04 -90.97
N ARG A 702 -11.88 -81.04 -91.18
CA ARG A 702 -11.33 -80.73 -92.51
C ARG A 702 -10.50 -81.89 -93.04
N ASN A 703 -9.57 -82.41 -92.25
CA ASN A 703 -8.71 -83.52 -92.66
C ASN A 703 -9.49 -84.83 -92.85
N ILE A 704 -10.53 -85.09 -92.06
CA ILE A 704 -11.44 -86.24 -92.27
C ILE A 704 -12.12 -86.12 -93.62
N ASN A 705 -12.75 -84.97 -93.91
CA ASN A 705 -13.45 -84.74 -95.19
C ASN A 705 -12.48 -84.81 -96.38
N GLU A 706 -11.26 -84.26 -96.25
CA GLU A 706 -10.22 -84.37 -97.28
C GLU A 706 -9.86 -85.84 -97.57
N VAL A 707 -9.68 -86.67 -96.53
CA VAL A 707 -9.37 -88.10 -96.69
C VAL A 707 -10.58 -88.88 -97.25
N GLU A 708 -11.80 -88.59 -96.81
CA GLU A 708 -13.03 -89.22 -97.30
C GLU A 708 -13.29 -88.93 -98.79
N ASN A 709 -13.07 -87.68 -99.22
CA ASN A 709 -13.16 -87.32 -100.65
C ASN A 709 -12.10 -88.06 -101.48
N GLN A 710 -10.88 -88.20 -100.96
CA GLN A 710 -9.82 -88.95 -101.64
C GLN A 710 -10.20 -90.43 -101.82
N ILE A 711 -10.85 -91.05 -100.83
CA ILE A 711 -11.35 -92.43 -100.93
C ILE A 711 -12.46 -92.54 -101.99
N LEU A 712 -13.42 -91.60 -101.99
CA LEU A 712 -14.52 -91.58 -102.96
C LEU A 712 -14.02 -91.47 -104.42
N THR A 713 -13.04 -90.60 -104.66
CA THR A 713 -12.45 -90.41 -106.00
C THR A 713 -11.70 -91.65 -106.47
N ARG A 714 -11.00 -92.36 -105.58
CA ARG A 714 -10.36 -93.64 -105.90
C ARG A 714 -11.38 -94.69 -106.32
N ASP A 715 -12.44 -94.86 -105.53
CA ASP A 715 -13.40 -95.95 -105.69
C ASP A 715 -14.33 -95.74 -106.90
N SER A 716 -14.76 -94.51 -107.17
CA SER A 716 -15.65 -94.17 -108.30
C SER A 716 -15.02 -94.38 -109.68
N LYS A 717 -13.69 -94.30 -109.78
CA LYS A 717 -12.95 -94.43 -111.04
C LYS A 717 -12.27 -95.78 -111.23
N GLY A 718 -12.40 -96.69 -110.26
CA GLY A 718 -11.83 -98.05 -110.34
C GLY A 718 -10.30 -98.10 -110.37
N ILE A 719 -9.62 -97.14 -109.73
CA ILE A 719 -8.15 -97.02 -109.72
C ILE A 719 -7.56 -97.87 -108.60
N THR A 720 -6.48 -98.62 -108.85
CA THR A 720 -5.83 -99.43 -107.80
C THR A 720 -5.06 -98.54 -106.81
N GLN A 721 -4.87 -99.02 -105.57
CA GLN A 721 -4.13 -98.29 -104.54
C GLN A 721 -2.70 -97.94 -104.98
N GLU A 722 -2.05 -98.79 -105.78
CA GLU A 722 -0.71 -98.57 -106.32
C GLU A 722 -0.70 -97.45 -107.37
N GLN A 723 -1.68 -97.43 -108.28
CA GLN A 723 -1.82 -96.36 -109.28
C GLN A 723 -2.16 -95.01 -108.63
N LEU A 724 -3.03 -95.01 -107.61
CA LEU A 724 -3.33 -93.81 -106.85
C LEU A 724 -2.08 -93.29 -106.12
N ASN A 725 -1.29 -94.18 -105.52
CA ASN A 725 -0.04 -93.83 -104.85
C ASN A 725 1.01 -93.32 -105.85
N GLU A 726 1.04 -93.82 -107.08
CA GLU A 726 1.92 -93.34 -108.16
C GLU A 726 1.53 -91.93 -108.62
N PHE A 727 0.24 -91.68 -108.87
CA PHE A 727 -0.26 -90.33 -109.16
C PHE A 727 0.01 -89.37 -108.00
N ARG A 728 -0.15 -89.83 -106.75
CA ARG A 728 0.12 -89.04 -105.56
C ARG A 728 1.60 -88.76 -105.34
N SER A 729 2.47 -89.74 -105.58
CA SER A 729 3.92 -89.55 -105.53
C SER A 729 4.37 -88.55 -106.60
N SER A 730 3.76 -88.61 -107.78
CA SER A 730 4.03 -87.67 -108.88
C SER A 730 3.56 -86.26 -108.52
N PHE A 731 2.34 -86.12 -107.99
CA PHE A 731 1.81 -84.83 -107.53
C PHE A 731 2.65 -84.23 -106.40
N ASN A 732 3.00 -85.03 -105.38
CA ASN A 732 3.84 -84.60 -104.25
C ASN A 732 5.29 -84.29 -104.64
N HIS A 733 5.81 -84.88 -105.72
CA HIS A 733 7.15 -84.54 -106.23
C HIS A 733 7.21 -83.09 -106.73
N PHE A 734 6.12 -82.61 -107.35
CA PHE A 734 6.03 -81.27 -107.91
C PHE A 734 5.44 -80.23 -106.92
N ASP A 735 4.69 -80.65 -105.89
CA ASP A 735 4.25 -79.78 -104.79
C ASP A 735 5.37 -79.58 -103.75
N LYS A 736 6.37 -78.76 -104.13
CA LYS A 736 7.57 -78.50 -103.32
C LYS A 736 7.26 -77.88 -101.96
N ASN A 737 6.18 -77.11 -101.88
CA ASN A 737 5.74 -76.41 -100.67
C ASN A 737 4.80 -77.25 -99.81
N ARG A 738 4.45 -78.47 -100.24
CA ARG A 738 3.56 -79.41 -99.55
C ARG A 738 2.23 -78.78 -99.14
N THR A 739 1.68 -77.98 -100.04
CA THR A 739 0.43 -77.24 -99.80
C THR A 739 -0.82 -78.06 -100.11
N GLY A 740 -0.66 -79.24 -100.69
CA GLY A 740 -1.75 -80.09 -101.17
C GLY A 740 -2.36 -79.57 -102.49
N ARG A 741 -1.67 -78.65 -103.17
CA ARG A 741 -2.13 -77.95 -104.38
C ARG A 741 -0.94 -77.69 -105.31
N LEU A 742 -1.14 -77.78 -106.62
CA LEU A 742 -0.12 -77.43 -107.61
C LEU A 742 -0.43 -76.06 -108.23
N ALA A 743 0.57 -75.18 -108.25
CA ALA A 743 0.47 -73.95 -109.05
C ALA A 743 0.45 -74.28 -110.56
N PRO A 744 -0.07 -73.39 -111.43
CA PRO A 744 -0.14 -73.65 -112.86
C PRO A 744 1.21 -74.03 -113.48
N ASP A 745 2.31 -73.43 -113.05
CA ASP A 745 3.66 -73.77 -113.54
C ASP A 745 4.14 -75.15 -113.08
N GLU A 746 3.77 -75.57 -111.86
CA GLU A 746 4.09 -76.88 -111.30
C GLU A 746 3.24 -77.97 -111.95
N PHE A 747 1.96 -77.69 -112.19
CA PHE A 747 1.06 -78.56 -112.93
C PHE A 747 1.50 -78.72 -114.38
N LYS A 748 1.90 -77.63 -115.06
CA LYS A 748 2.49 -77.67 -116.40
C LYS A 748 3.74 -78.55 -116.45
N SER A 749 4.61 -78.41 -115.45
CA SER A 749 5.82 -79.24 -115.33
C SER A 749 5.50 -80.71 -115.08
N CYS A 750 4.47 -81.00 -114.27
CA CYS A 750 3.98 -82.34 -114.00
C CYS A 750 3.43 -83.01 -115.28
N LEU A 751 2.58 -82.31 -116.04
CA LEU A 751 2.03 -82.80 -117.32
C LEU A 751 3.13 -83.13 -118.34
N VAL A 752 4.14 -82.26 -118.48
CA VAL A 752 5.30 -82.51 -119.35
C VAL A 752 6.07 -83.75 -118.91
N SER A 753 6.25 -83.94 -117.60
CA SER A 753 6.95 -85.12 -117.05
C SER A 753 6.17 -86.43 -117.23
N LEU A 754 4.84 -86.37 -117.32
CA LEU A 754 3.96 -87.51 -117.57
C LEU A 754 3.82 -87.84 -119.06
N GLY A 755 4.46 -87.07 -119.95
CA GLY A 755 4.52 -87.32 -121.39
C GLY A 755 3.61 -86.44 -122.25
N TYR A 756 2.88 -85.48 -121.68
CA TYR A 756 2.10 -84.52 -122.47
C TYR A 756 3.01 -83.49 -123.14
N SER A 757 2.96 -83.44 -124.47
CA SER A 757 3.79 -82.56 -125.28
C SER A 757 3.19 -81.16 -125.39
N ILE A 758 3.33 -80.35 -124.34
CA ILE A 758 2.94 -78.93 -124.37
C ILE A 758 4.07 -78.15 -125.05
N GLY A 759 3.82 -77.66 -126.28
CA GLY A 759 4.76 -76.82 -127.03
C GLY A 759 5.11 -75.52 -126.29
N LYS A 760 6.33 -75.00 -126.47
CA LYS A 760 6.77 -73.71 -125.87
C LYS A 760 6.28 -72.48 -126.67
N ASP A 761 5.47 -72.70 -127.68
CA ASP A 761 4.89 -71.71 -128.56
C ASP A 761 3.53 -71.23 -128.03
N ARG A 762 3.04 -70.10 -128.59
CA ARG A 762 1.79 -69.47 -128.16
C ARG A 762 0.59 -70.42 -128.24
N GLN A 763 0.66 -71.45 -129.08
CA GLN A 763 -0.35 -72.49 -129.21
C GLN A 763 -0.34 -73.45 -128.01
N GLY A 764 0.84 -73.89 -127.55
CA GLY A 764 0.95 -74.74 -126.36
C GLY A 764 0.50 -74.05 -125.07
N ASP A 765 0.65 -72.73 -124.96
CA ASP A 765 0.08 -71.96 -123.84
C ASP A 765 -1.46 -71.88 -123.89
N ILE A 766 -2.04 -71.78 -125.08
CA ILE A 766 -3.51 -71.82 -125.26
C ILE A 766 -4.06 -73.22 -124.94
N ASP A 767 -3.34 -74.27 -125.32
CA ASP A 767 -3.70 -75.65 -125.02
C ASP A 767 -3.60 -75.93 -123.51
N PHE A 768 -2.55 -75.44 -122.86
CA PHE A 768 -2.41 -75.53 -121.41
C PHE A 768 -3.50 -74.72 -120.67
N GLN A 769 -3.86 -73.53 -121.14
CA GLN A 769 -4.97 -72.77 -120.57
C GLN A 769 -6.32 -73.47 -120.73
N ARG A 770 -6.55 -74.17 -121.86
CA ARG A 770 -7.74 -74.99 -122.04
C ARG A 770 -7.78 -76.18 -121.08
N ILE A 771 -6.65 -76.86 -120.89
CA ILE A 771 -6.52 -77.92 -119.89
C ILE A 771 -6.79 -77.36 -118.49
N LEU A 772 -6.17 -76.23 -118.14
CA LEU A 772 -6.35 -75.58 -116.84
C LEU A 772 -7.81 -75.19 -116.59
N ALA A 773 -8.55 -74.74 -117.60
CA ALA A 773 -9.98 -74.40 -117.47
C ALA A 773 -10.87 -75.63 -117.19
N ILE A 774 -10.45 -76.83 -117.62
CA ILE A 774 -11.16 -78.08 -117.33
C ILE A 774 -10.84 -78.56 -115.91
N VAL A 775 -9.58 -78.42 -115.48
CA VAL A 775 -9.10 -78.88 -114.16
C VAL A 775 -9.41 -77.88 -113.05
N ASP A 776 -9.53 -76.60 -113.34
CA ASP A 776 -9.90 -75.54 -112.40
C ASP A 776 -11.08 -74.70 -112.94
N PRO A 777 -12.31 -75.28 -113.02
CA PRO A 777 -13.49 -74.56 -113.52
C PRO A 777 -13.85 -73.34 -112.68
N ASN A 778 -13.42 -73.33 -111.41
CA ASN A 778 -13.70 -72.28 -110.45
C ASN A 778 -12.65 -71.16 -110.49
N ASN A 779 -11.62 -71.29 -111.35
CA ASN A 779 -10.50 -70.37 -111.48
C ASN A 779 -9.86 -70.02 -110.13
N SER A 780 -9.73 -71.04 -109.27
CA SER A 780 -9.12 -70.95 -107.95
C SER A 780 -7.62 -70.64 -108.00
N GLY A 781 -7.01 -70.77 -109.19
CA GLY A 781 -5.62 -70.44 -109.48
C GLY A 781 -4.65 -71.55 -109.09
N TYR A 782 -5.16 -72.69 -108.59
CA TYR A 782 -4.36 -73.85 -108.19
C TYR A 782 -5.11 -75.13 -108.53
N VAL A 783 -4.35 -76.16 -108.92
CA VAL A 783 -4.89 -77.48 -109.24
C VAL A 783 -4.86 -78.35 -107.99
N HIS A 784 -6.04 -78.78 -107.55
CA HIS A 784 -6.21 -79.75 -106.47
C HIS A 784 -5.92 -81.17 -106.97
N PHE A 785 -5.49 -82.05 -106.05
CA PHE A 785 -5.18 -83.45 -106.39
C PHE A 785 -6.38 -84.20 -107.01
N ASP A 786 -7.60 -83.94 -106.52
CA ASP A 786 -8.81 -84.58 -107.05
C ASP A 786 -9.09 -84.15 -108.50
N ALA A 787 -8.89 -82.86 -108.81
CA ALA A 787 -9.06 -82.34 -110.16
C ALA A 787 -7.96 -82.80 -111.11
N PHE A 788 -6.71 -82.86 -110.62
CA PHE A 788 -5.58 -83.48 -111.32
C PHE A 788 -5.90 -84.94 -111.69
N LEU A 789 -6.47 -85.69 -110.74
CA LEU A 789 -6.85 -87.08 -110.94
C LEU A 789 -8.05 -87.23 -111.89
N ASP A 790 -9.04 -86.32 -111.86
CA ASP A 790 -10.14 -86.21 -112.84
C ASP A 790 -9.61 -86.04 -114.25
N PHE A 791 -8.67 -85.11 -114.45
CA PHE A 791 -8.08 -84.86 -115.75
C PHE A 791 -7.37 -86.09 -116.31
N MET A 792 -6.48 -86.70 -115.52
CA MET A 792 -5.68 -87.85 -115.96
C MET A 792 -6.51 -89.10 -116.31
N THR A 793 -7.75 -89.19 -115.83
CA THR A 793 -8.64 -90.34 -116.07
C THR A 793 -9.66 -90.11 -117.19
N ARG A 794 -9.99 -88.86 -117.51
CA ARG A 794 -11.07 -88.47 -118.42
C ARG A 794 -10.74 -88.53 -119.91
N GLU A 795 -9.46 -88.52 -120.30
CA GLU A 795 -9.05 -88.60 -121.73
C GLU A 795 -9.20 -89.99 -122.38
N SER A 796 -9.76 -90.98 -121.68
CA SER A 796 -9.76 -92.40 -122.12
C SER A 796 -11.09 -92.93 -122.70
N THR A 797 -12.12 -92.10 -122.97
CA THR A 797 -13.48 -92.57 -123.40
C THR A 797 -14.22 -91.63 -124.43
N ASP A 798 -14.77 -92.15 -125.55
CA ASP A 798 -15.45 -91.45 -126.70
C ASP A 798 -16.98 -91.15 -126.53
N THR A 799 -17.55 -90.09 -127.17
CA THR A 799 -19.02 -89.72 -127.18
C THR A 799 -19.56 -89.08 -128.51
N ASP A 800 -20.83 -89.32 -128.90
CA ASP A 800 -21.56 -88.94 -130.17
C ASP A 800 -22.04 -87.45 -130.33
N THR A 801 -22.28 -86.95 -131.57
CA THR A 801 -22.51 -85.50 -131.93
C THR A 801 -23.91 -85.12 -132.52
N ALA A 802 -24.23 -83.81 -132.53
CA ALA A 802 -25.53 -83.25 -132.92
C ALA A 802 -25.99 -83.51 -134.37
N GLU A 803 -25.06 -83.53 -135.34
CA GLU A 803 -25.38 -83.78 -136.75
C GLU A 803 -25.97 -85.18 -136.98
N GLN A 804 -25.46 -86.19 -136.27
CA GLN A 804 -25.95 -87.56 -136.37
C GLN A 804 -27.41 -87.70 -135.91
N VAL A 805 -27.83 -86.87 -134.95
CA VAL A 805 -29.21 -86.83 -134.47
C VAL A 805 -30.13 -86.08 -135.45
N ILE A 806 -29.65 -85.01 -136.09
CA ILE A 806 -30.41 -84.29 -137.13
C ILE A 806 -30.70 -85.20 -138.33
N ASP A 807 -29.70 -85.96 -138.78
CA ASP A 807 -29.89 -86.90 -139.89
C ASP A 807 -30.86 -88.03 -139.53
N SER A 808 -30.84 -88.50 -138.29
CA SER A 808 -31.82 -89.49 -137.79
C SER A 808 -33.26 -88.96 -137.87
N PHE A 809 -33.51 -87.69 -137.49
CA PHE A 809 -34.84 -87.08 -137.62
C PHE A 809 -35.24 -86.76 -139.07
N ARG A 810 -34.28 -86.49 -139.96
CA ARG A 810 -34.57 -86.30 -141.40
C ARG A 810 -35.12 -87.58 -142.04
N ILE A 811 -34.57 -88.73 -141.67
CA ILE A 811 -35.06 -90.04 -142.13
C ILE A 811 -36.50 -90.26 -141.64
N LEU A 812 -36.78 -89.96 -140.37
CA LEU A 812 -38.10 -90.08 -139.77
C LEU A 812 -39.17 -89.18 -140.44
N ALA A 813 -38.78 -88.00 -140.94
CA ALA A 813 -39.67 -87.05 -141.61
C ALA A 813 -39.93 -87.37 -143.10
N GLY A 814 -39.32 -88.43 -143.65
CA GLY A 814 -39.43 -88.78 -145.07
C GLY A 814 -38.85 -87.70 -146.00
N ASP A 815 -37.65 -87.21 -145.65
CA ASP A 815 -36.91 -86.13 -146.34
C ASP A 815 -37.62 -84.77 -146.41
N LYS A 816 -38.72 -84.60 -145.68
CA LYS A 816 -39.36 -83.30 -145.52
C LYS A 816 -38.54 -82.45 -144.54
N PRO A 817 -38.48 -81.12 -144.75
CA PRO A 817 -37.79 -80.21 -143.83
C PRO A 817 -38.56 -79.98 -142.51
N TYR A 818 -39.67 -80.68 -142.30
CA TYR A 818 -40.51 -80.64 -141.11
C TYR A 818 -41.03 -82.04 -140.81
N ILE A 819 -41.41 -82.30 -139.55
CA ILE A 819 -42.03 -83.55 -139.12
C ILE A 819 -43.39 -83.25 -138.49
N LEU A 820 -44.38 -84.13 -138.65
CA LEU A 820 -45.70 -83.97 -138.03
C LEU A 820 -45.76 -84.69 -136.67
N PRO A 821 -46.57 -84.20 -135.71
CA PRO A 821 -46.79 -84.85 -134.42
C PRO A 821 -47.23 -86.31 -134.57
N ASP A 822 -48.06 -86.61 -135.56
CA ASP A 822 -48.51 -87.98 -135.82
C ASP A 822 -47.41 -88.87 -136.40
N GLU A 823 -46.42 -88.30 -137.11
CA GLU A 823 -45.23 -89.02 -137.59
C GLU A 823 -44.31 -89.36 -136.39
N LEU A 824 -44.09 -88.41 -135.46
CA LEU A 824 -43.33 -88.65 -134.23
C LEU A 824 -43.99 -89.70 -133.32
N ARG A 825 -45.31 -89.64 -133.13
CA ARG A 825 -46.06 -90.63 -132.33
C ARG A 825 -46.10 -92.02 -132.94
N ARG A 826 -45.89 -92.13 -134.26
CA ARG A 826 -45.85 -93.42 -134.95
C ARG A 826 -44.48 -94.09 -134.83
N GLU A 827 -43.41 -93.32 -134.92
CA GLU A 827 -42.05 -93.86 -135.05
C GLU A 827 -41.25 -93.85 -133.73
N LEU A 828 -41.65 -93.05 -132.72
CA LEU A 828 -40.99 -92.98 -131.41
C LEU A 828 -41.88 -93.50 -130.27
N PRO A 829 -41.27 -93.97 -129.16
CA PRO A 829 -42.00 -94.30 -127.93
C PRO A 829 -42.85 -93.12 -127.42
N PRO A 830 -44.00 -93.37 -126.76
CA PRO A 830 -45.00 -92.34 -126.49
C PRO A 830 -44.50 -91.17 -125.63
N ASP A 831 -43.60 -91.44 -124.68
CA ASP A 831 -42.96 -90.45 -123.80
C ASP A 831 -41.99 -89.56 -124.57
N GLN A 832 -41.21 -90.14 -125.48
CA GLN A 832 -40.24 -89.41 -126.31
C GLN A 832 -40.94 -88.62 -127.42
N ALA A 833 -41.97 -89.20 -128.03
CA ALA A 833 -42.78 -88.52 -129.04
C ALA A 833 -43.44 -87.26 -128.46
N GLU A 834 -44.05 -87.35 -127.27
CA GLU A 834 -44.72 -86.20 -126.66
C GLU A 834 -43.72 -85.16 -126.14
N TYR A 835 -42.55 -85.60 -125.66
CA TYR A 835 -41.43 -84.71 -125.32
C TYR A 835 -40.94 -83.91 -126.54
N CYS A 836 -40.72 -84.59 -127.67
CA CYS A 836 -40.33 -83.95 -128.93
C CYS A 836 -41.43 -82.98 -129.42
N ILE A 837 -42.71 -83.36 -129.35
CA ILE A 837 -43.83 -82.48 -129.77
C ILE A 837 -43.92 -81.22 -128.92
N GLN A 838 -43.71 -81.31 -127.60
CA GLN A 838 -43.73 -80.12 -126.73
C GLN A 838 -42.53 -79.20 -126.94
N ARG A 839 -41.36 -79.76 -127.27
CA ARG A 839 -40.10 -79.01 -127.31
C ARG A 839 -39.69 -78.56 -128.72
N MET A 840 -40.22 -79.19 -129.78
CA MET A 840 -39.96 -78.77 -131.14
C MET A 840 -40.79 -77.54 -131.52
N PRO A 841 -40.17 -76.46 -132.03
CA PRO A 841 -40.91 -75.29 -132.47
C PRO A 841 -41.70 -75.58 -133.77
N PRO A 842 -42.82 -74.88 -134.03
CA PRO A 842 -43.59 -75.05 -135.26
C PRO A 842 -42.82 -74.54 -136.49
N TYR A 843 -42.87 -75.29 -137.59
CA TYR A 843 -42.16 -74.99 -138.83
C TYR A 843 -42.85 -73.86 -139.62
N LYS A 844 -42.10 -72.82 -139.99
CA LYS A 844 -42.62 -71.59 -140.65
C LYS A 844 -42.20 -71.43 -142.13
N GLY A 845 -41.71 -72.48 -142.78
CA GLY A 845 -41.21 -72.41 -144.17
C GLY A 845 -42.29 -72.35 -145.27
N PRO A 846 -41.90 -72.13 -146.55
CA PRO A 846 -42.82 -71.91 -147.69
C PRO A 846 -43.77 -73.07 -148.06
N SER A 847 -43.71 -74.18 -147.32
CA SER A 847 -44.54 -75.38 -147.51
C SER A 847 -45.24 -75.81 -146.20
N ALA A 848 -45.44 -74.87 -145.27
CA ALA A 848 -45.97 -75.15 -143.94
C ALA A 848 -47.42 -75.67 -144.00
N VAL A 849 -47.61 -76.90 -143.54
CA VAL A 849 -48.92 -77.50 -143.26
C VAL A 849 -49.30 -77.24 -141.80
N PRO A 850 -50.61 -77.13 -141.47
CA PRO A 850 -51.06 -76.95 -140.09
C PRO A 850 -50.52 -78.08 -139.19
N GLY A 851 -49.72 -77.72 -138.18
CA GLY A 851 -49.16 -78.67 -137.21
C GLY A 851 -47.74 -79.18 -137.49
N ALA A 852 -47.03 -78.68 -138.51
CA ALA A 852 -45.64 -79.08 -138.80
C ALA A 852 -44.62 -78.59 -137.72
N LEU A 853 -43.67 -79.45 -137.33
CA LEU A 853 -42.62 -79.21 -136.32
C LEU A 853 -41.21 -79.20 -136.94
N ASP A 854 -40.32 -78.38 -136.39
CA ASP A 854 -38.93 -78.23 -136.83
C ASP A 854 -37.96 -79.01 -135.92
N TYR A 855 -37.52 -80.18 -136.40
CA TYR A 855 -36.59 -81.04 -135.69
C TYR A 855 -35.12 -80.58 -135.78
N ARG A 856 -34.75 -79.71 -136.74
CA ARG A 856 -33.36 -79.22 -136.84
C ARG A 856 -33.04 -78.28 -135.70
N SER A 857 -33.92 -77.31 -135.46
CA SER A 857 -33.80 -76.36 -134.36
C SER A 857 -33.79 -77.06 -132.99
N PHE A 858 -34.52 -78.17 -132.85
CA PHE A 858 -34.55 -78.96 -131.62
C PHE A 858 -33.24 -79.74 -131.37
N SER A 859 -32.68 -80.41 -132.38
CA SER A 859 -31.44 -81.17 -132.20
C SER A 859 -30.23 -80.27 -131.93
N THR A 860 -30.14 -79.09 -132.57
CA THR A 860 -29.08 -78.11 -132.27
C THR A 860 -29.22 -77.56 -130.85
N ALA A 861 -30.44 -77.38 -130.34
CA ALA A 861 -30.67 -76.94 -128.96
C ALA A 861 -30.33 -78.02 -127.91
N LEU A 862 -30.38 -79.31 -128.27
CA LEU A 862 -30.11 -80.42 -127.34
C LEU A 862 -28.61 -80.59 -127.03
N TYR A 863 -27.77 -80.31 -128.02
CA TYR A 863 -26.31 -80.41 -127.92
C TYR A 863 -25.62 -79.05 -127.71
N GLY A 864 -26.39 -77.95 -127.79
CA GLY A 864 -25.97 -76.63 -127.37
C GLY A 864 -24.76 -76.08 -128.14
N GLU A 865 -24.96 -75.66 -129.39
CA GLU A 865 -24.02 -74.73 -130.03
C GLU A 865 -24.76 -73.46 -130.46
N SER A 866 -24.50 -72.40 -129.70
CA SER A 866 -24.71 -71.03 -130.16
C SER A 866 -23.43 -70.62 -130.86
N ASP A 867 -23.48 -70.44 -132.18
CA ASP A 867 -22.49 -69.62 -132.89
C ASP A 867 -22.48 -68.22 -132.23
N LEU A 868 -21.39 -67.93 -131.50
CA LEU A 868 -20.93 -66.59 -131.14
C LEU A 868 -19.41 -66.56 -131.02
#